data_AF-A0A812Q138-F1
#
_entry.id   AF-A0A812Q138-F1
#
_cell.length_a   1.000
_cell.length_b   1.000
_cell.length_c   1.000
_cell.angle_alpha   90.00
_cell.angle_beta   90.00
_cell.angle_gamma   90.00
#
_symmetry.space_group_name_H-M   'P 1'
#
loop_
_entity.id
_entity.type
_entity.pdbx_description
1 polymer ?
#
loop_
_entity_poly.entity_id
_entity_poly.type
_entity_poly.pdbx_seq_one_letter_code
_entity_poly.pdbx_strand_id
1 'polypeptide(L)'
;MGSGASAEAKSSAIQLLGEKLLKPGGETVDTATVFEGKKAVGLYFSAHWCPPCRGFTPKLAEAYKSHLMVKGLEVVFVSSDNTEDEFKAYHGEMPWLALPYGERTKKADLSKKFKVSGIPTFVILNVENGSVITTEGRSAVMSDPEGKKFPWIPPTFQEALGDKFLDGDETVDKKKIEGKTLGLYFSAHWCPPCRAFTPVLAKWYAGIKSELGDKFEIIFCSGDRDEGSMKEYYKEHRAAGGSWLAMPFDRKDDLDSLFEIQGIPTFLIVSPEGKVINKNGRSLTSAPASEFPWHPPVIASMEEPEGINETPSMCLMLESCEPALQKKIIDAVTPIAEKYVKSGESLQAFGSEAAGAQGFAGAAAGMTERHVVFIMMPSTGHVNPSLPIVAELASRGVVVTYYVHEQFRKVVEATGATWRPMQRPHDLTEEQAARYLGDLPKSSCIFPASTVPVAAGILPSLTNELEMMHPRPSLIAYDPFLPQGLVAARYLKIPSVSLLSYTGPGVVSTRAEVSLQWEKNPAVQRAVREIKDLYDVDIFAQGAVGEFYSPDRNTVTTFQRLFAPPLSSLQKERMSEIPFRCIGPMVSSKVERISHAWASAEQLDKELPWQTINEARKSKPIVYLSMGTVATSSFWARKFGPTARSNGLEDFSGKEFVQLVLKTAFEAFQDEDVLVVAAIGPQADALENLPPPPKNFILQEVVPQLQLLQMCDVFITHGGANSVHEALGLGLPLIVVPLFGDQPLNADALSNTGAAISFRFPNETLSPAALRSAVRQMLEPGENGENSFRLAARELSRQMAQTGGVAEATDYILLGDETSSPKFGGA
;
A
#
# COMPACT_ATOMS: atom_id res chain seq x y z
N MET A 1 -19.08 13.55 65.78
CA MET A 1 -17.73 12.95 65.84
C MET A 1 -17.75 11.78 64.86
N GLY A 2 -17.19 11.79 63.65
CA GLY A 2 -16.08 12.57 63.13
C GLY A 2 -14.79 11.75 63.20
N SER A 3 -14.48 10.99 62.14
CA SER A 3 -13.13 10.55 61.70
C SER A 3 -13.29 9.47 60.63
N GLY A 4 -12.84 9.56 59.39
CA GLY A 4 -12.04 10.55 58.68
C GLY A 4 -11.84 9.99 57.28
N ALA A 5 -12.74 10.33 56.36
CA ALA A 5 -12.50 10.15 54.94
C ALA A 5 -11.78 11.41 54.45
N SER A 6 -10.44 11.38 54.46
CA SER A 6 -9.64 12.37 53.72
C SER A 6 -8.27 11.80 53.38
N ALA A 7 -8.09 11.47 52.09
CA ALA A 7 -6.86 11.69 51.33
C ALA A 7 -7.17 11.43 49.85
N GLU A 8 -7.77 12.46 49.23
CA GLU A 8 -7.58 12.93 47.84
C GLU A 8 -7.53 11.94 46.67
N ALA A 9 -8.49 12.10 45.76
CA ALA A 9 -8.40 11.65 44.38
C ALA A 9 -7.13 12.25 43.73
N LYS A 10 -6.09 11.43 43.55
CA LYS A 10 -4.90 11.77 42.75
C LYS A 10 -5.38 12.33 41.39
N SER A 11 -5.00 13.56 41.05
CA SER A 11 -5.46 14.22 39.81
C SER A 11 -5.12 13.38 38.56
N SER A 12 -6.01 13.35 37.57
CA SER A 12 -5.86 12.45 36.42
C SER A 12 -4.74 12.87 35.45
N ALA A 13 -4.26 14.13 35.51
CA ALA A 13 -3.05 14.53 34.79
C ALA A 13 -1.79 13.81 35.32
N ILE A 14 -1.74 13.51 36.62
CA ILE A 14 -0.67 12.70 37.23
C ILE A 14 -0.74 11.26 36.71
N GLN A 15 -1.95 10.70 36.53
CA GLN A 15 -2.10 9.38 35.92
C GLN A 15 -1.57 9.32 34.48
N LEU A 16 -1.71 10.41 33.72
CA LEU A 16 -1.21 10.48 32.34
C LEU A 16 0.31 10.57 32.24
N LEU A 17 0.96 11.28 33.18
CA LEU A 17 2.39 11.57 33.10
C LEU A 17 3.25 10.67 34.00
N GLY A 18 2.63 9.96 34.94
CA GLY A 18 3.30 9.15 35.94
C GLY A 18 3.66 9.94 37.20
N GLU A 19 4.17 9.25 38.21
CA GLU A 19 4.46 9.84 39.53
C GLU A 19 5.69 10.74 39.55
N LYS A 20 6.59 10.63 38.55
CA LYS A 20 7.84 11.39 38.49
C LYS A 20 8.09 12.03 37.13
N LEU A 21 8.62 13.26 37.18
CA LEU A 21 9.11 14.03 36.02
C LEU A 21 10.58 14.41 36.21
N LEU A 22 11.25 14.80 35.12
CA LEU A 22 12.63 15.29 35.15
C LEU A 22 12.68 16.82 35.15
N LYS A 23 13.45 17.39 36.08
CA LYS A 23 13.83 18.80 36.04
C LYS A 23 14.91 19.06 34.99
N PRO A 24 15.03 20.31 34.50
CA PRO A 24 16.24 20.74 33.80
C PRO A 24 17.49 20.39 34.65
N GLY A 25 18.43 19.63 34.08
CA GLY A 25 19.62 19.13 34.80
C GLY A 25 19.53 17.68 35.28
N GLY A 26 18.38 17.00 35.11
CA GLY A 26 18.27 15.54 35.23
C GLY A 26 17.82 14.99 36.59
N GLU A 27 17.56 15.85 37.58
CA GLU A 27 16.98 15.42 38.88
C GLU A 27 15.48 15.07 38.70
N THR A 28 15.02 13.99 39.31
CA THR A 28 13.59 13.63 39.32
C THR A 28 12.82 14.41 40.38
N VAL A 29 11.57 14.79 40.07
CA VAL A 29 10.63 15.45 40.98
C VAL A 29 9.27 14.77 40.95
N ASP A 30 8.57 14.76 42.09
CA ASP A 30 7.23 14.20 42.18
C ASP A 30 6.22 15.08 41.44
N THR A 31 5.48 14.47 40.51
CA THR A 31 4.51 15.16 39.64
C THR A 31 3.41 15.86 40.44
N ALA A 32 2.99 15.27 41.56
CA ALA A 32 1.95 15.84 42.44
C ALA A 32 2.39 17.20 43.02
N THR A 33 3.63 17.29 43.49
CA THR A 33 4.20 18.52 44.07
C THR A 33 4.33 19.63 43.03
N VAL A 34 4.66 19.27 41.78
CA VAL A 34 4.78 20.23 40.68
C VAL A 34 3.43 20.85 40.32
N PHE A 35 2.38 20.03 40.33
CA PHE A 35 1.05 20.42 39.87
C PHE A 35 0.21 21.13 40.94
N GLU A 36 0.69 21.20 42.17
CA GLU A 36 0.05 21.96 43.25
C GLU A 36 -0.10 23.45 42.86
N GLY A 37 -1.34 23.95 42.89
CA GLY A 37 -1.66 25.34 42.53
C GLY A 37 -1.57 25.68 41.03
N LYS A 38 -1.33 24.69 40.14
CA LYS A 38 -1.31 24.89 38.69
C LYS A 38 -2.72 24.74 38.11
N LYS A 39 -3.04 25.58 37.12
CA LYS A 39 -4.34 25.57 36.42
C LYS A 39 -4.32 24.66 35.19
N ALA A 40 -3.20 24.61 34.49
CA ALA A 40 -3.06 23.84 33.27
C ALA A 40 -1.65 23.25 33.13
N VAL A 41 -1.55 22.11 32.45
CA VAL A 41 -0.29 21.49 32.04
C VAL A 41 -0.25 21.38 30.52
N GLY A 42 0.84 21.89 29.92
CA GLY A 42 1.10 21.81 28.50
C GLY A 42 2.02 20.64 28.17
N LEU A 43 1.54 19.67 27.39
CA LEU A 43 2.35 18.59 26.85
C LEU A 43 3.01 19.04 25.55
N TYR A 44 4.33 19.25 25.61
CA TYR A 44 5.10 19.77 24.49
C TYR A 44 5.85 18.65 23.78
N PHE A 45 5.27 18.15 22.69
CA PHE A 45 5.88 17.16 21.82
C PHE A 45 6.86 17.85 20.87
N SER A 46 8.14 17.58 21.04
CA SER A 46 9.22 18.27 20.32
C SER A 46 10.46 17.39 20.18
N ALA A 47 11.40 17.77 19.33
CA ALA A 47 12.71 17.13 19.20
C ALA A 47 13.77 18.12 18.71
N HIS A 48 15.02 17.90 19.13
CA HIS A 48 16.18 18.70 18.79
C HIS A 48 16.46 18.69 17.30
N TRP A 49 16.35 17.52 16.66
CA TRP A 49 16.59 17.34 15.23
C TRP A 49 15.58 18.09 14.35
N CYS A 50 14.41 18.46 14.88
CA CYS A 50 13.30 19.06 14.12
C CYS A 50 13.45 20.59 13.98
N PRO A 51 13.62 21.14 12.76
CA PRO A 51 13.81 22.59 12.57
C PRO A 51 12.62 23.46 13.02
N PRO A 52 11.34 23.12 12.72
CA PRO A 52 10.19 23.85 13.27
C PRO A 52 10.14 23.87 14.80
N CYS A 53 10.57 22.80 15.47
CA CYS A 53 10.67 22.74 16.93
C CYS A 53 11.69 23.75 17.47
N ARG A 54 12.88 23.83 16.85
CA ARG A 54 13.90 24.82 17.21
C ARG A 54 13.43 26.27 17.01
N GLY A 55 12.51 26.50 16.07
CA GLY A 55 11.90 27.83 15.85
C GLY A 55 10.82 28.20 16.89
N PHE A 56 10.05 27.23 17.39
CA PHE A 56 8.96 27.49 18.34
C PHE A 56 9.42 27.49 19.81
N THR A 57 10.35 26.61 20.17
CA THR A 57 10.87 26.45 21.54
C THR A 57 11.29 27.77 22.22
N PRO A 58 12.10 28.66 21.61
CA PRO A 58 12.48 29.91 22.25
C PRO A 58 11.27 30.84 22.48
N LYS A 59 10.27 30.83 21.59
CA LYS A 59 9.05 31.64 21.75
C LYS A 59 8.19 31.13 22.90
N LEU A 60 8.04 29.81 23.01
CA LEU A 60 7.34 29.18 24.13
C LEU A 60 8.08 29.43 25.45
N ALA A 61 9.42 29.34 25.47
CA ALA A 61 10.23 29.61 26.65
C ALA A 61 10.09 31.05 27.15
N GLU A 62 10.07 32.03 26.24
CA GLU A 62 9.86 33.43 26.57
C GLU A 62 8.45 33.67 27.13
N ALA A 63 7.40 33.23 26.43
CA ALA A 63 6.02 33.38 26.90
C ALA A 63 5.79 32.68 28.25
N TYR A 64 6.39 31.49 28.42
CA TYR A 64 6.33 30.72 29.67
C TYR A 64 6.94 31.50 30.84
N LYS A 65 8.19 31.94 30.71
CA LYS A 65 8.92 32.66 31.78
C LYS A 65 8.29 34.00 32.11
N SER A 66 7.90 34.76 31.09
CA SER A 66 7.47 36.15 31.24
C SER A 66 6.01 36.28 31.70
N HIS A 67 5.13 35.33 31.34
CA HIS A 67 3.70 35.50 31.58
C HIS A 67 2.96 34.23 32.05
N LEU A 68 3.19 33.08 31.42
CA LEU A 68 2.29 31.93 31.60
C LEU A 68 2.57 31.14 32.88
N MET A 69 3.82 31.06 33.31
CA MET A 69 4.22 30.34 34.52
C MET A 69 3.53 30.94 35.77
N VAL A 70 3.52 32.27 35.91
CA VAL A 70 2.85 32.97 37.03
C VAL A 70 1.33 32.89 36.95
N LYS A 71 0.77 32.64 35.76
CA LYS A 71 -0.67 32.41 35.55
C LYS A 71 -1.09 30.96 35.86
N GLY A 72 -0.14 30.09 36.21
CA GLY A 72 -0.39 28.72 36.64
C GLY A 72 -0.28 27.69 35.52
N LEU A 73 0.44 27.98 34.43
CA LEU A 73 0.86 26.96 33.46
C LEU A 73 2.10 26.20 33.99
N GLU A 74 2.12 24.90 33.78
CA GLU A 74 3.35 24.11 33.75
C GLU A 74 3.54 23.45 32.38
N VAL A 75 4.78 23.23 31.95
CA VAL A 75 5.09 22.55 30.68
C VAL A 75 5.83 21.24 30.96
N VAL A 76 5.44 20.19 30.25
CA VAL A 76 6.14 18.90 30.25
C VAL A 76 6.59 18.60 28.83
N PHE A 77 7.90 18.59 28.63
CA PHE A 77 8.55 18.17 27.40
C PHE A 77 8.38 16.67 27.20
N VAL A 78 7.78 16.29 26.08
CA VAL A 78 7.59 14.91 25.65
C VAL A 78 8.48 14.68 24.43
N SER A 79 9.69 14.20 24.68
CA SER A 79 10.74 14.11 23.67
C SER A 79 10.44 13.11 22.55
N SER A 80 10.66 13.55 21.32
CA SER A 80 10.75 12.71 20.13
C SER A 80 12.19 12.60 19.62
N ASP A 81 13.19 12.90 20.47
CA ASP A 81 14.61 12.72 20.17
C ASP A 81 14.95 11.23 20.05
N ASN A 82 15.94 10.94 19.19
CA ASN A 82 16.31 9.57 18.83
C ASN A 82 17.27 8.95 19.83
N THR A 83 18.01 9.79 20.57
CA THR A 83 18.93 9.35 21.62
C THR A 83 18.71 10.10 22.92
N GLU A 84 19.15 9.49 24.02
CA GLU A 84 19.09 10.11 25.34
C GLU A 84 20.02 11.34 25.45
N ASP A 85 21.12 11.35 24.70
CA ASP A 85 22.07 12.48 24.67
C ASP A 85 21.48 13.68 23.94
N GLU A 86 20.81 13.48 22.80
CA GLU A 86 20.04 14.52 22.10
C GLU A 86 18.95 15.10 23.02
N PHE A 87 18.23 14.22 23.71
CA PHE A 87 17.23 14.61 24.70
C PHE A 87 17.84 15.47 25.81
N LYS A 88 18.94 15.03 26.42
CA LYS A 88 19.60 15.76 27.52
C LYS A 88 20.09 17.13 27.09
N ALA A 89 20.75 17.20 25.93
CA ALA A 89 21.23 18.47 25.39
C ALA A 89 20.08 19.46 25.18
N TYR A 90 19.00 19.00 24.56
CA TYR A 90 17.89 19.88 24.21
C TYR A 90 16.99 20.23 25.40
N HIS A 91 16.73 19.29 26.31
CA HIS A 91 16.03 19.58 27.57
C HIS A 91 16.83 20.55 28.45
N GLY A 92 18.17 20.49 28.41
CA GLY A 92 19.05 21.43 29.10
C GLY A 92 18.88 22.89 28.69
N GLU A 93 18.36 23.16 27.49
CA GLU A 93 18.04 24.50 26.99
C GLU A 93 16.64 24.99 27.42
N MET A 94 15.81 24.10 27.96
CA MET A 94 14.41 24.37 28.29
C MET A 94 14.21 24.71 29.77
N PRO A 95 13.27 25.63 30.11
CA PRO A 95 13.02 26.01 31.50
C PRO A 95 12.03 25.10 32.24
N TRP A 96 11.51 24.06 31.59
CA TRP A 96 10.38 23.26 32.07
C TRP A 96 10.75 21.79 32.26
N LEU A 97 9.82 21.02 32.82
CA LEU A 97 10.03 19.61 33.12
C LEU A 97 9.99 18.75 31.87
N ALA A 98 10.46 17.51 31.96
CA ALA A 98 10.35 16.52 30.91
C ALA A 98 9.79 15.19 31.43
N LEU A 99 9.09 14.48 30.56
CA LEU A 99 8.86 13.07 30.76
C LEU A 99 10.22 12.35 30.68
N PRO A 100 10.56 11.43 31.61
CA PRO A 100 11.82 10.71 31.55
C PRO A 100 12.04 10.03 30.20
N TYR A 101 13.23 10.15 29.62
CA TYR A 101 13.50 9.64 28.27
C TYR A 101 13.21 8.14 28.12
N GLY A 102 13.47 7.35 29.17
CA GLY A 102 13.19 5.91 29.20
C GLY A 102 11.69 5.54 29.17
N GLU A 103 10.78 6.48 29.41
CA GLU A 103 9.32 6.25 29.41
C GLU A 103 8.74 6.23 27.98
N ARG A 104 9.33 5.43 27.09
CA ARG A 104 9.02 5.41 25.65
C ARG A 104 7.59 4.91 25.37
N THR A 105 7.12 3.91 26.10
CA THR A 105 5.73 3.41 25.99
C THR A 105 4.74 4.51 26.36
N LYS A 106 4.97 5.20 27.47
CA LYS A 106 4.10 6.30 27.91
C LYS A 106 4.11 7.46 26.91
N LYS A 107 5.28 7.79 26.34
CA LYS A 107 5.36 8.74 25.23
C LYS A 107 4.50 8.32 24.04
N ALA A 108 4.58 7.05 23.64
CA ALA A 108 3.79 6.51 22.52
C ALA A 108 2.28 6.55 22.82
N ASP A 109 1.87 6.19 24.03
CA ASP A 109 0.48 6.25 24.48
C ASP A 109 -0.06 7.69 24.46
N LEU A 110 0.73 8.65 24.92
CA LEU A 110 0.38 10.07 24.87
C LEU A 110 0.28 10.57 23.42
N SER A 111 1.22 10.21 22.55
CA SER A 111 1.16 10.55 21.12
C SER A 111 -0.09 9.97 20.44
N LYS A 112 -0.44 8.71 20.73
CA LYS A 112 -1.66 8.07 20.20
C LYS A 112 -2.93 8.72 20.73
N LYS A 113 -3.00 8.94 22.05
CA LYS A 113 -4.16 9.53 22.73
C LYS A 113 -4.51 10.92 22.20
N PHE A 114 -3.50 11.75 21.96
CA PHE A 114 -3.69 13.11 21.46
C PHE A 114 -3.53 13.24 19.95
N LYS A 115 -3.52 12.11 19.21
CA LYS A 115 -3.43 12.05 17.74
C LYS A 115 -2.29 12.90 17.17
N VAL A 116 -1.12 12.85 17.81
CA VAL A 116 0.06 13.63 17.40
C VAL A 116 0.62 13.05 16.09
N SER A 117 0.39 13.74 14.97
CA SER A 117 0.85 13.34 13.63
C SER A 117 2.11 14.09 13.16
N GLY A 118 2.57 15.10 13.91
CA GLY A 118 3.76 15.90 13.61
C GLY A 118 4.26 16.65 14.85
N ILE A 119 5.43 17.28 14.75
CA ILE A 119 6.02 18.12 15.81
C ILE A 119 6.51 19.46 15.21
N PRO A 120 6.46 20.58 15.95
CA PRO A 120 6.05 20.70 17.34
C PRO A 120 4.53 20.68 17.52
N THR A 121 4.05 19.90 18.50
CA THR A 121 2.65 19.88 18.96
C THR A 121 2.60 20.23 20.44
N PHE A 122 1.65 21.09 20.83
CA PHE A 122 1.52 21.56 22.20
C PHE A 122 0.07 21.45 22.66
N VAL A 123 -0.20 20.47 23.52
CA VAL A 123 -1.55 20.14 24.01
C VAL A 123 -1.72 20.68 25.42
N ILE A 124 -2.78 21.43 25.69
CA ILE A 124 -3.07 22.00 27.01
C ILE A 124 -4.13 21.13 27.69
N LEU A 125 -3.83 20.68 28.91
CA LEU A 125 -4.73 19.88 29.74
C LEU A 125 -5.08 20.64 31.03
N ASN A 126 -6.27 20.39 31.55
CA ASN A 126 -6.66 20.80 32.89
C ASN A 126 -5.94 19.89 33.91
N VAL A 127 -5.30 20.50 34.91
CA VAL A 127 -4.48 19.76 35.90
C VAL A 127 -5.32 18.92 36.86
N GLU A 128 -6.52 19.38 37.24
CA GLU A 128 -7.38 18.72 38.22
C GLU A 128 -8.02 17.46 37.65
N ASN A 129 -8.60 17.55 36.44
CA ASN A 129 -9.40 16.48 35.84
C ASN A 129 -8.79 15.87 34.57
N GLY A 130 -7.63 16.36 34.11
CA GLY A 130 -6.86 15.80 32.98
C GLY A 130 -7.57 15.92 31.63
N SER A 131 -8.66 16.67 31.54
CA SER A 131 -9.38 16.90 30.29
C SER A 131 -8.57 17.80 29.37
N VAL A 132 -8.68 17.58 28.06
CA VAL A 132 -8.08 18.46 27.06
C VAL A 132 -8.78 19.81 27.13
N ILE A 133 -7.99 20.89 27.31
CA ILE A 133 -8.44 22.27 27.16
C ILE A 133 -8.36 22.65 25.68
N THR A 134 -7.20 22.43 25.05
CA THR A 134 -7.02 22.65 23.61
C THR A 134 -5.84 21.83 23.07
N THR A 135 -5.95 21.34 21.83
CA THR A 135 -4.84 20.75 21.07
C THR A 135 -4.04 21.79 20.29
N GLU A 136 -4.58 23.00 20.16
CA GLU A 136 -4.01 24.12 19.39
C GLU A 136 -3.12 25.04 20.23
N GLY A 137 -2.50 24.51 21.29
CA GLY A 137 -1.71 25.29 22.23
C GLY A 137 -0.54 26.03 21.55
N ARG A 138 0.01 25.48 20.47
CA ARG A 138 1.05 26.14 19.68
C ARG A 138 0.52 27.45 19.08
N SER A 139 -0.62 27.39 18.40
CA SER A 139 -1.27 28.55 17.79
C SER A 139 -1.68 29.56 18.87
N ALA A 140 -2.25 29.08 19.98
CA ALA A 140 -2.66 29.90 21.11
C ALA A 140 -1.51 30.74 21.69
N VAL A 141 -0.35 30.12 21.95
CA VAL A 141 0.84 30.82 22.46
C VAL A 141 1.38 31.84 21.46
N MET A 142 1.31 31.54 20.16
CA MET A 142 1.78 32.45 19.11
C MET A 142 0.87 33.67 18.95
N SER A 143 -0.45 33.51 19.12
CA SER A 143 -1.42 34.60 18.99
C SER A 143 -1.62 35.40 20.29
N ASP A 144 -1.42 34.77 21.44
CA ASP A 144 -1.62 35.36 22.77
C ASP A 144 -0.43 35.02 23.70
N PRO A 145 0.78 35.52 23.40
CA PRO A 145 1.99 35.22 24.17
C PRO A 145 1.94 35.77 25.61
N GLU A 146 1.14 36.81 25.85
CA GLU A 146 0.87 37.35 27.18
C GLU A 146 -0.14 36.51 27.97
N GLY A 147 -0.83 35.56 27.32
CA GLY A 147 -1.84 34.69 27.95
C GLY A 147 -3.05 35.45 28.49
N LYS A 148 -3.55 36.46 27.78
CA LYS A 148 -4.78 37.20 28.16
C LYS A 148 -5.99 36.28 28.21
N LYS A 149 -6.05 35.27 27.34
CA LYS A 149 -7.11 34.27 27.27
C LYS A 149 -6.72 32.94 27.93
N PHE A 150 -5.56 32.85 28.59
CA PHE A 150 -5.11 31.64 29.28
C PHE A 150 -6.17 31.15 30.30
N PRO A 151 -6.54 29.85 30.32
CA PRO A 151 -5.85 28.71 29.72
C PRO A 151 -6.29 28.34 28.28
N TRP A 152 -6.87 29.28 27.53
CA TRP A 152 -7.32 29.12 26.15
C TRP A 152 -8.41 28.06 25.99
N ILE A 153 -9.39 28.12 26.88
CA ILE A 153 -10.61 27.31 26.80
C ILE A 153 -11.37 27.79 25.55
N PRO A 154 -11.65 26.89 24.58
CA PRO A 154 -12.48 27.25 23.43
C PRO A 154 -13.86 27.73 23.91
N PRO A 155 -14.44 28.77 23.30
CA PRO A 155 -15.77 29.21 23.65
C PRO A 155 -16.80 28.10 23.36
N THR A 156 -17.81 27.99 24.21
CA THR A 156 -19.00 27.19 23.89
C THR A 156 -19.69 27.73 22.64
N PHE A 157 -20.51 26.91 21.96
CA PHE A 157 -21.27 27.38 20.80
C PHE A 157 -22.09 28.65 21.11
N GLN A 158 -22.71 28.72 22.28
CA GLN A 158 -23.51 29.89 22.68
C GLN A 158 -22.65 31.14 22.91
N GLU A 159 -21.47 30.98 23.49
CA GLU A 159 -20.51 32.08 23.64
C GLU A 159 -19.99 32.54 22.29
N ALA A 160 -19.63 31.63 21.40
CA ALA A 160 -19.16 31.93 20.04
C ALA A 160 -20.25 32.63 19.21
N LEU A 161 -21.49 32.18 19.32
CA LEU A 161 -22.64 32.72 18.59
C LEU A 161 -23.03 34.12 19.06
N GLY A 162 -22.99 34.37 20.38
CA GLY A 162 -23.36 35.66 20.98
C GLY A 162 -24.86 35.88 21.16
N ASP A 163 -25.21 37.09 21.59
CA ASP A 163 -26.58 37.47 21.97
C ASP A 163 -27.24 38.49 21.03
N LYS A 164 -26.50 39.05 20.07
CA LYS A 164 -26.97 40.09 19.15
C LYS A 164 -26.69 39.73 17.70
N PHE A 165 -27.66 40.03 16.83
CA PHE A 165 -27.61 39.81 15.39
C PHE A 165 -28.14 41.03 14.64
N LEU A 166 -27.82 41.13 13.36
CA LEU A 166 -28.37 42.15 12.46
C LEU A 166 -29.52 41.57 11.64
N ASP A 167 -30.67 42.22 11.68
CA ASP A 167 -31.82 42.00 10.82
C ASP A 167 -31.95 43.21 9.87
N GLY A 168 -31.25 43.15 8.74
CA GLY A 168 -31.06 44.31 7.88
C GLY A 168 -30.18 45.35 8.57
N ASP A 169 -30.71 46.55 8.76
CA ASP A 169 -30.03 47.64 9.47
C ASP A 169 -30.35 47.66 10.98
N GLU A 170 -31.25 46.79 11.48
CA GLU A 170 -31.65 46.73 12.89
C GLU A 170 -30.87 45.67 13.67
N THR A 171 -30.50 45.97 14.92
CA THR A 171 -29.92 44.98 15.83
C THR A 171 -31.02 44.26 16.62
N VAL A 172 -31.02 42.93 16.58
CA VAL A 172 -31.98 42.04 17.25
C VAL A 172 -31.29 41.12 18.25
N ASP A 173 -32.06 40.64 19.24
CA ASP A 173 -31.60 39.74 20.29
C ASP A 173 -31.71 38.26 19.88
N LYS A 174 -30.88 37.40 20.48
CA LYS A 174 -30.88 35.93 20.26
C LYS A 174 -32.22 35.24 20.44
N LYS A 175 -33.20 35.85 21.12
CA LYS A 175 -34.59 35.34 21.14
C LYS A 175 -35.16 35.03 19.76
N LYS A 176 -34.69 35.70 18.69
CA LYS A 176 -35.11 35.38 17.31
C LYS A 176 -34.62 34.02 16.80
N ILE A 177 -33.62 33.42 17.43
CA ILE A 177 -32.99 32.14 17.03
C ILE A 177 -33.08 31.04 18.10
N GLU A 178 -33.63 31.36 19.27
CA GLU A 178 -33.72 30.42 20.39
C GLU A 178 -34.58 29.19 20.03
N GLY A 179 -34.02 27.99 20.22
CA GLY A 179 -34.68 26.72 19.89
C GLY A 179 -34.80 26.41 18.39
N LYS A 180 -34.23 27.25 17.51
CA LYS A 180 -34.27 27.04 16.06
C LYS A 180 -33.08 26.24 15.56
N THR A 181 -33.29 25.41 14.54
CA THR A 181 -32.19 24.87 13.73
C THR A 181 -31.55 26.01 12.96
N LEU A 182 -30.22 26.06 12.91
CA LEU A 182 -29.48 27.17 12.34
C LEU A 182 -28.71 26.76 11.10
N GLY A 183 -28.78 27.58 10.05
CA GLY A 183 -27.91 27.51 8.89
C GLY A 183 -26.77 28.52 9.04
N LEU A 184 -25.54 28.07 9.32
CA LEU A 184 -24.38 28.96 9.44
C LEU A 184 -23.75 29.17 8.05
N TYR A 185 -23.88 30.38 7.51
CA TYR A 185 -23.42 30.71 6.16
C TYR A 185 -22.19 31.61 6.18
N PHE A 186 -21.02 31.02 5.94
CA PHE A 186 -19.73 31.71 5.85
C PHE A 186 -19.48 32.18 4.42
N SER A 187 -19.38 33.48 4.23
CA SER A 187 -19.32 34.09 2.90
C SER A 187 -18.67 35.47 2.92
N ALA A 188 -18.19 35.98 1.78
CA ALA A 188 -17.61 37.32 1.70
C ALA A 188 -17.82 37.97 0.32
N HIS A 189 -17.94 39.30 0.29
CA HIS A 189 -18.17 40.10 -0.91
C HIS A 189 -17.02 39.97 -1.91
N TRP A 190 -15.78 39.99 -1.42
CA TRP A 190 -14.58 39.90 -2.26
C TRP A 190 -14.43 38.54 -2.94
N CYS A 191 -15.18 37.51 -2.52
CA CYS A 191 -15.05 36.14 -2.98
C CYS A 191 -16.03 35.83 -4.15
N PRO A 192 -15.54 35.62 -5.39
CA PRO A 192 -16.40 35.34 -6.53
C PRO A 192 -17.35 34.13 -6.39
N PRO A 193 -16.91 32.94 -5.90
CA PRO A 193 -17.83 31.81 -5.72
C PRO A 193 -18.89 32.07 -4.64
N CYS A 194 -18.60 32.93 -3.65
CA CYS A 194 -19.59 33.39 -2.68
C CYS A 194 -20.71 34.18 -3.36
N ARG A 195 -20.35 35.20 -4.15
CA ARG A 195 -21.31 36.04 -4.89
C ARG A 195 -22.15 35.23 -5.89
N ALA A 196 -21.59 34.16 -6.47
CA ALA A 196 -22.34 33.26 -7.34
C ALA A 196 -23.36 32.40 -6.58
N PHE A 197 -23.04 31.96 -5.36
CA PHE A 197 -23.88 31.06 -4.57
C PHE A 197 -24.98 31.78 -3.78
N THR A 198 -24.73 33.00 -3.29
CA THR A 198 -25.68 33.75 -2.44
C THR A 198 -27.08 33.90 -3.05
N PRO A 199 -27.27 34.28 -4.32
CA PRO A 199 -28.61 34.44 -4.87
C PRO A 199 -29.38 33.11 -4.94
N VAL A 200 -28.66 32.00 -5.13
CA VAL A 200 -29.23 30.65 -5.12
C VAL A 200 -29.73 30.30 -3.71
N LEU A 201 -28.89 30.52 -2.70
CA LEU A 201 -29.27 30.28 -1.30
C LEU A 201 -30.43 31.18 -0.84
N ALA A 202 -30.42 32.45 -1.25
CA ALA A 202 -31.46 33.43 -0.93
C ALA A 202 -32.83 33.01 -1.47
N LYS A 203 -32.88 32.58 -2.73
CA LYS A 203 -34.11 32.08 -3.35
C LYS A 203 -34.63 30.81 -2.67
N TRP A 204 -33.74 29.87 -2.36
CA TRP A 204 -34.11 28.63 -1.65
C TRP A 204 -34.65 28.93 -0.25
N TYR A 205 -33.92 29.75 0.53
CA TYR A 205 -34.32 30.14 1.88
C TYR A 205 -35.69 30.81 1.91
N ALA A 206 -36.01 31.70 0.96
CA ALA A 206 -37.32 32.34 0.89
C ALA A 206 -38.47 31.32 0.76
N GLY A 207 -38.29 30.28 -0.05
CA GLY A 207 -39.24 29.17 -0.16
C GLY A 207 -39.36 28.38 1.14
N ILE A 208 -38.22 27.93 1.67
CA ILE A 208 -38.14 27.16 2.91
C ILE A 208 -38.75 27.89 4.11
N LYS A 209 -38.49 29.20 4.23
CA LYS A 209 -39.00 30.02 5.33
C LYS A 209 -40.52 30.11 5.31
N SER A 210 -41.13 30.12 4.12
CA SER A 210 -42.59 30.12 3.96
C SER A 210 -43.25 28.83 4.44
N GLU A 211 -42.53 27.70 4.38
CA GLU A 211 -43.04 26.38 4.77
C GLU A 211 -42.73 26.03 6.24
N LEU A 212 -41.51 26.30 6.71
CA LEU A 212 -41.06 25.92 8.06
C LEU A 212 -41.28 26.99 9.12
N GLY A 213 -41.51 28.24 8.72
CA GLY A 213 -41.72 29.37 9.61
C GLY A 213 -40.58 29.53 10.62
N ASP A 214 -40.91 29.49 11.91
CA ASP A 214 -39.97 29.73 13.02
C ASP A 214 -39.06 28.54 13.36
N LYS A 215 -39.10 27.42 12.63
CA LYS A 215 -38.25 26.26 12.95
C LYS A 215 -36.79 26.40 12.47
N PHE A 216 -36.54 27.26 11.48
CA PHE A 216 -35.23 27.39 10.83
C PHE A 216 -34.83 28.86 10.66
N GLU A 217 -33.55 29.16 10.87
CA GLU A 217 -32.97 30.49 10.61
C GLU A 217 -31.55 30.38 10.03
N ILE A 218 -31.19 31.25 9.09
CA ILE A 218 -29.79 31.35 8.60
C ILE A 218 -29.09 32.48 9.35
N ILE A 219 -27.81 32.28 9.65
CA ILE A 219 -26.92 33.31 10.22
C ILE A 219 -25.75 33.49 9.27
N PHE A 220 -25.70 34.67 8.64
CA PHE A 220 -24.58 35.08 7.81
C PHE A 220 -23.36 35.43 8.67
N CYS A 221 -22.25 34.75 8.41
CA CYS A 221 -20.95 34.93 9.04
C CYS A 221 -19.99 35.53 7.99
N SER A 222 -19.78 36.84 8.04
CA SER A 222 -19.02 37.55 7.01
C SER A 222 -17.52 37.32 7.15
N GLY A 223 -16.87 36.88 6.08
CA GLY A 223 -15.41 36.87 5.91
C GLY A 223 -14.86 38.10 5.19
N ASP A 224 -15.62 39.20 5.15
CA ASP A 224 -15.16 40.46 4.58
C ASP A 224 -14.06 41.09 5.43
N ARG A 225 -13.30 42.00 4.82
CA ARG A 225 -12.15 42.63 5.48
C ARG A 225 -12.53 43.83 6.35
N ASP A 226 -13.74 44.34 6.17
CA ASP A 226 -14.28 45.48 6.90
C ASP A 226 -15.82 45.41 6.97
N GLU A 227 -16.39 46.08 7.98
CA GLU A 227 -17.84 46.10 8.24
C GLU A 227 -18.64 46.78 7.11
N GLY A 228 -18.05 47.73 6.38
CA GLY A 228 -18.70 48.41 5.27
C GLY A 228 -18.98 47.46 4.11
N SER A 229 -17.96 46.73 3.69
CA SER A 229 -18.05 45.67 2.68
C SER A 229 -19.06 44.59 3.08
N MET A 230 -19.08 44.20 4.36
CA MET A 230 -20.06 43.26 4.90
C MET A 230 -21.50 43.77 4.76
N LYS A 231 -21.76 45.03 5.15
CA LYS A 231 -23.10 45.63 5.07
C LYS A 231 -23.58 45.80 3.65
N GLU A 232 -22.70 46.19 2.73
CA GLU A 232 -23.04 46.32 1.30
C GLU A 232 -23.45 44.97 0.72
N TYR A 233 -22.65 43.93 0.95
CA TYR A 233 -22.95 42.59 0.49
C TYR A 233 -24.21 42.01 1.14
N TYR A 234 -24.41 42.25 2.44
CA TYR A 234 -25.62 41.81 3.14
C TYR A 234 -26.90 42.47 2.57
N LYS A 235 -26.82 43.72 2.10
CA LYS A 235 -27.94 44.36 1.35
C LYS A 235 -28.23 43.64 0.04
N GLU A 236 -27.21 43.15 -0.66
CA GLU A 236 -27.41 42.34 -1.87
C GLU A 236 -28.09 41.01 -1.55
N HIS A 237 -27.74 40.35 -0.43
CA HIS A 237 -28.40 39.11 0.01
C HIS A 237 -29.89 39.35 0.20
N ARG A 238 -30.23 40.43 0.92
CA ARG A 238 -31.61 40.85 1.21
C ARG A 238 -32.39 41.15 -0.08
N ALA A 239 -31.78 41.87 -1.03
CA ALA A 239 -32.38 42.16 -2.33
C ALA A 239 -32.66 40.88 -3.15
N ALA A 240 -31.87 39.83 -2.97
CA ALA A 240 -32.07 38.52 -3.60
C ALA A 240 -33.07 37.61 -2.85
N GLY A 241 -33.67 38.05 -1.75
CA GLY A 241 -34.63 37.29 -0.94
C GLY A 241 -34.05 36.66 0.34
N GLY A 242 -32.77 36.88 0.63
CA GLY A 242 -32.06 36.40 1.83
C GLY A 242 -32.42 37.23 3.06
N SER A 243 -33.62 37.04 3.59
CA SER A 243 -34.14 37.72 4.78
C SER A 243 -33.61 37.16 6.11
N TRP A 244 -32.50 36.42 6.07
CA TRP A 244 -31.84 35.82 7.22
C TRP A 244 -31.08 36.84 8.06
N LEU A 245 -30.62 36.43 9.24
CA LEU A 245 -29.85 37.27 10.16
C LEU A 245 -28.36 37.30 9.79
N ALA A 246 -27.63 38.30 10.28
CA ALA A 246 -26.17 38.34 10.20
C ALA A 246 -25.54 38.48 11.60
N MET A 247 -24.41 37.82 11.80
CA MET A 247 -23.59 37.98 13.00
C MET A 247 -22.85 39.32 12.97
N PRO A 248 -22.55 39.95 14.13
CA PRO A 248 -21.64 41.08 14.20
C PRO A 248 -20.28 40.76 13.56
N PHE A 249 -19.69 41.75 12.89
CA PHE A 249 -18.54 41.58 12.01
C PHE A 249 -17.30 40.97 12.68
N ASP A 250 -17.10 41.25 13.97
CA ASP A 250 -15.91 40.89 14.75
C ASP A 250 -15.97 39.52 15.44
N ARG A 251 -17.02 38.72 15.19
CA ARG A 251 -17.27 37.48 15.95
C ARG A 251 -17.11 36.18 15.18
N LYS A 252 -16.91 36.24 13.86
CA LYS A 252 -16.87 35.03 13.03
C LYS A 252 -15.76 34.05 13.46
N ASP A 253 -14.63 34.55 13.94
CA ASP A 253 -13.42 33.76 14.20
C ASP A 253 -13.64 32.69 15.28
N ASP A 254 -14.54 32.96 16.23
CA ASP A 254 -14.93 32.00 17.26
C ASP A 254 -15.69 30.80 16.63
N LEU A 255 -16.57 31.05 15.66
CA LEU A 255 -17.29 30.00 14.94
C LEU A 255 -16.43 29.29 13.88
N ASP A 256 -15.55 30.01 13.19
CA ASP A 256 -14.57 29.43 12.26
C ASP A 256 -13.73 28.35 12.95
N SER A 257 -13.25 28.66 14.15
CA SER A 257 -12.44 27.76 14.96
C SER A 257 -13.26 26.59 15.48
N LEU A 258 -14.48 26.84 15.96
CA LEU A 258 -15.36 25.81 16.53
C LEU A 258 -15.82 24.77 15.50
N PHE A 259 -16.05 25.19 14.25
CA PHE A 259 -16.53 24.34 13.17
C PHE A 259 -15.44 23.96 12.13
N GLU A 260 -14.18 24.31 12.40
CA GLU A 260 -13.01 24.01 11.56
C GLU A 260 -13.15 24.48 10.11
N ILE A 261 -13.66 25.69 9.89
CA ILE A 261 -13.94 26.22 8.55
C ILE A 261 -12.65 26.45 7.77
N GLN A 262 -12.44 25.70 6.68
CA GLN A 262 -11.22 25.77 5.85
C GLN A 262 -11.34 26.70 4.63
N GLY A 263 -12.53 27.25 4.35
CA GLY A 263 -12.76 28.10 3.18
C GLY A 263 -14.19 28.62 3.05
N ILE A 264 -14.41 29.51 2.08
CA ILE A 264 -15.72 30.12 1.78
C ILE A 264 -16.05 30.03 0.26
N PRO A 265 -17.32 29.88 -0.15
CA PRO A 265 -18.50 29.82 0.70
C PRO A 265 -18.65 28.45 1.38
N THR A 266 -19.01 28.46 2.66
CA THR A 266 -19.36 27.28 3.46
C THR A 266 -20.74 27.48 4.08
N PHE A 267 -21.59 26.47 4.02
CA PHE A 267 -22.94 26.52 4.59
C PHE A 267 -23.20 25.23 5.38
N LEU A 268 -23.44 25.36 6.68
CA LEU A 268 -23.63 24.24 7.62
C LEU A 268 -25.04 24.29 8.19
N ILE A 269 -25.65 23.13 8.44
CA ILE A 269 -26.87 23.03 9.26
C ILE A 269 -26.48 22.51 10.64
N VAL A 270 -26.91 23.21 11.69
CA VAL A 270 -26.65 22.87 13.09
C VAL A 270 -27.93 22.91 13.92
N SER A 271 -28.01 22.04 14.92
CA SER A 271 -29.07 22.06 15.95
C SER A 271 -29.02 23.34 16.80
N PRO A 272 -30.08 23.66 17.57
CA PRO A 272 -30.07 24.80 18.50
C PRO A 272 -28.89 24.77 19.51
N GLU A 273 -28.42 23.57 19.86
CA GLU A 273 -27.30 23.35 20.78
C GLU A 273 -25.93 23.46 20.11
N GLY A 274 -25.87 23.65 18.78
CA GLY A 274 -24.63 23.76 18.02
C GLY A 274 -24.05 22.42 17.54
N LYS A 275 -24.75 21.30 17.72
CA LYS A 275 -24.38 20.02 17.10
C LYS A 275 -24.63 20.09 15.60
N VAL A 276 -23.62 19.73 14.80
CA VAL A 276 -23.72 19.67 13.34
C VAL A 276 -24.74 18.62 12.90
N ILE A 277 -25.67 19.02 12.02
CA ILE A 277 -26.69 18.19 11.39
C ILE A 277 -26.28 17.81 9.97
N ASN A 278 -25.69 18.76 9.22
CA ASN A 278 -25.22 18.54 7.85
C ASN A 278 -24.06 19.50 7.52
N LYS A 279 -22.91 18.98 7.11
CA LYS A 279 -21.74 19.81 6.74
C LYS A 279 -21.76 20.29 5.28
N ASN A 280 -22.50 19.63 4.41
CA ASN A 280 -22.61 19.99 2.99
C ASN A 280 -23.89 20.77 2.69
N GLY A 281 -24.23 21.78 3.49
CA GLY A 281 -25.46 22.55 3.30
C GLY A 281 -25.59 23.21 1.92
N ARG A 282 -24.49 23.40 1.19
CA ARG A 282 -24.51 24.00 -0.15
C ARG A 282 -25.29 23.17 -1.17
N SER A 283 -25.32 21.84 -1.02
CA SER A 283 -26.10 20.94 -1.88
C SER A 283 -27.60 21.00 -1.58
N LEU A 284 -28.01 21.54 -0.43
CA LEU A 284 -29.41 21.61 -0.01
C LEU A 284 -30.25 22.64 -0.76
N THR A 285 -29.66 23.45 -1.65
CA THR A 285 -30.38 24.55 -2.34
C THR A 285 -31.49 24.09 -3.31
N SER A 286 -31.73 22.78 -3.41
CA SER A 286 -32.88 22.14 -4.07
C SER A 286 -33.74 21.27 -3.15
N ALA A 287 -33.36 21.09 -1.88
CA ALA A 287 -34.05 20.20 -0.94
C ALA A 287 -35.38 20.81 -0.46
N PRO A 288 -36.47 20.02 -0.35
CA PRO A 288 -37.76 20.50 0.12
C PRO A 288 -37.82 20.63 1.66
N ALA A 289 -38.74 21.44 2.17
CA ALA A 289 -38.92 21.61 3.62
C ALA A 289 -39.45 20.35 4.33
N SER A 290 -40.06 19.41 3.60
CA SER A 290 -40.48 18.11 4.13
C SER A 290 -39.32 17.24 4.65
N GLU A 291 -38.08 17.51 4.22
CA GLU A 291 -36.88 16.79 4.64
C GLU A 291 -36.18 17.43 5.84
N PHE A 292 -36.75 18.51 6.40
CA PHE A 292 -36.22 19.18 7.58
C PHE A 292 -36.02 18.20 8.76
N PRO A 293 -34.86 18.20 9.46
CA PRO A 293 -33.81 19.25 9.46
C PRO A 293 -32.69 19.08 8.42
N TRP A 294 -32.94 18.38 7.31
CA TRP A 294 -31.99 18.12 6.21
C TRP A 294 -30.71 17.44 6.68
N HIS A 295 -30.89 16.35 7.41
CA HIS A 295 -29.83 15.36 7.50
C HIS A 295 -29.37 14.98 6.08
N PRO A 296 -28.07 14.69 5.89
CA PRO A 296 -27.60 14.14 4.63
C PRO A 296 -28.51 12.97 4.20
N PRO A 297 -28.87 12.89 2.92
CA PRO A 297 -29.66 11.76 2.42
C PRO A 297 -28.98 10.45 2.80
N VAL A 298 -29.78 9.40 3.03
CA VAL A 298 -29.26 8.06 3.31
C VAL A 298 -28.41 7.64 2.12
N ILE A 299 -27.13 7.39 2.34
CA ILE A 299 -26.17 6.92 1.34
C ILE A 299 -26.63 5.54 0.83
N ALA A 300 -27.35 5.50 -0.29
CA ALA A 300 -27.82 4.24 -0.88
C ALA A 300 -26.69 3.44 -1.57
N SER A 301 -25.56 4.09 -1.83
CA SER A 301 -24.40 3.52 -2.52
C SER A 301 -23.10 4.01 -1.90
N MET A 302 -22.18 3.09 -1.64
CA MET A 302 -20.80 3.40 -1.21
C MET A 302 -19.99 4.15 -2.28
N GLU A 303 -20.51 4.30 -3.50
CA GLU A 303 -19.90 5.09 -4.57
C GLU A 303 -20.01 6.61 -4.34
N GLU A 304 -20.98 7.06 -3.56
CA GLU A 304 -21.17 8.47 -3.18
C GLU A 304 -21.23 8.64 -1.64
N PRO A 305 -20.11 8.42 -0.91
CA PRO A 305 -20.12 8.27 0.55
C PRO A 305 -20.15 9.61 1.33
N GLU A 306 -20.72 10.68 0.75
CA GLU A 306 -20.83 11.98 1.43
C GLU A 306 -21.78 11.87 2.65
N GLY A 307 -21.27 12.15 3.85
CA GLY A 307 -22.07 12.22 5.09
C GLY A 307 -21.96 11.03 6.05
N ILE A 308 -21.25 9.94 5.68
CA ILE A 308 -21.14 8.72 6.52
C ILE A 308 -20.49 8.98 7.89
N ASN A 309 -19.63 9.99 7.97
CA ASN A 309 -18.93 10.40 9.19
C ASN A 309 -19.74 11.39 10.05
N GLU A 310 -20.91 11.84 9.57
CA GLU A 310 -21.70 12.87 10.24
C GLU A 310 -22.68 12.30 11.27
N THR A 311 -23.04 11.01 11.15
CA THR A 311 -23.87 10.30 12.13
C THR A 311 -23.42 8.84 12.32
N PRO A 312 -23.58 8.25 13.52
CA PRO A 312 -23.44 6.81 13.73
C PRO A 312 -24.25 6.01 12.70
N SER A 313 -23.55 5.19 11.93
CA SER A 313 -24.04 4.57 10.70
C SER A 313 -23.80 3.06 10.76
N MET A 314 -24.77 2.26 10.32
CA MET A 314 -24.69 0.79 10.26
C MET A 314 -24.63 0.32 8.80
N CYS A 315 -23.42 0.13 8.28
CA CYS A 315 -23.17 -0.37 6.92
C CYS A 315 -23.31 -1.88 6.84
N LEU A 316 -24.23 -2.38 6.00
CA LEU A 316 -24.29 -3.80 5.66
C LEU A 316 -23.58 -3.99 4.32
N MET A 317 -22.43 -4.66 4.38
CA MET A 317 -21.63 -5.06 3.22
C MET A 317 -22.21 -6.36 2.68
N LEU A 318 -23.12 -6.24 1.70
CA LEU A 318 -23.92 -7.37 1.20
C LEU A 318 -23.47 -7.86 -0.18
N GLU A 319 -22.36 -7.34 -0.70
CA GLU A 319 -21.89 -7.54 -2.08
C GLU A 319 -21.60 -9.01 -2.40
N SER A 320 -21.28 -9.81 -1.39
CA SER A 320 -21.03 -11.25 -1.50
C SER A 320 -22.23 -12.13 -1.12
N CYS A 321 -23.35 -11.54 -0.71
CA CYS A 321 -24.57 -12.28 -0.38
C CYS A 321 -25.41 -12.54 -1.63
N GLU A 322 -26.01 -13.73 -1.75
CA GLU A 322 -26.99 -14.02 -2.78
C GLU A 322 -28.19 -13.05 -2.72
N PRO A 323 -28.79 -12.63 -3.85
CA PRO A 323 -29.83 -11.58 -3.88
C PRO A 323 -31.02 -11.85 -2.95
N ALA A 324 -31.41 -13.12 -2.77
CA ALA A 324 -32.47 -13.50 -1.85
C ALA A 324 -32.13 -13.25 -0.37
N LEU A 325 -30.85 -13.43 0.00
CA LEU A 325 -30.34 -13.15 1.33
C LEU A 325 -30.15 -11.65 1.54
N GLN A 326 -29.65 -10.93 0.54
CA GLN A 326 -29.57 -9.46 0.56
C GLN A 326 -30.94 -8.86 0.88
N LYS A 327 -31.96 -9.25 0.10
CA LYS A 327 -33.34 -8.80 0.29
C LYS A 327 -33.87 -9.14 1.69
N LYS A 328 -33.62 -10.36 2.17
CA LYS A 328 -34.08 -10.77 3.52
C LYS A 328 -33.42 -9.97 4.64
N ILE A 329 -32.14 -9.64 4.49
CA ILE A 329 -31.39 -8.81 5.46
C ILE A 329 -31.88 -7.37 5.41
N ILE A 330 -32.07 -6.80 4.22
CA ILE A 330 -32.61 -5.46 4.03
C ILE A 330 -34.03 -5.37 4.65
N ASP A 331 -34.92 -6.29 4.29
CA ASP A 331 -36.31 -6.33 4.82
C ASP A 331 -36.35 -6.43 6.36
N ALA A 332 -35.38 -7.12 6.97
CA ALA A 332 -35.30 -7.27 8.43
C ALA A 332 -34.79 -6.00 9.14
N VAL A 333 -33.93 -5.23 8.47
CA VAL A 333 -33.24 -4.08 9.07
C VAL A 333 -33.98 -2.77 8.80
N THR A 334 -34.72 -2.65 7.70
CA THR A 334 -35.50 -1.46 7.33
C THR A 334 -36.44 -0.96 8.46
N PRO A 335 -37.23 -1.82 9.15
CA PRO A 335 -38.12 -1.36 10.23
C PRO A 335 -37.36 -0.83 11.45
N ILE A 336 -36.13 -1.30 11.66
CA ILE A 336 -35.25 -0.87 12.74
C ILE A 336 -34.70 0.52 12.39
N ALA A 337 -34.19 0.69 11.16
CA ALA A 337 -33.70 1.98 10.67
C ALA A 337 -34.78 3.06 10.71
N GLU A 338 -35.99 2.77 10.23
CA GLU A 338 -37.13 3.70 10.26
C GLU A 338 -37.51 4.13 11.69
N LYS A 339 -37.40 3.23 12.66
CA LYS A 339 -37.68 3.54 14.08
C LYS A 339 -36.66 4.50 14.66
N TYR A 340 -35.38 4.34 14.32
CA TYR A 340 -34.29 5.23 14.77
C TYR A 340 -34.33 6.61 14.10
N VAL A 341 -34.64 6.66 12.80
CA VAL A 341 -34.89 7.93 12.09
C VAL A 341 -36.04 8.71 12.73
N LYS A 342 -37.12 8.02 13.14
CA LYS A 342 -38.26 8.67 13.83
C LYS A 342 -38.00 9.08 15.28
N SER A 343 -37.02 8.48 15.97
CA SER A 343 -36.71 8.80 17.38
C SER A 343 -35.72 9.95 17.55
N GLY A 344 -35.12 10.45 16.47
CA GLY A 344 -34.07 11.48 16.53
C GLY A 344 -32.71 10.94 17.02
N GLU A 345 -32.59 9.64 17.26
CA GLU A 345 -31.35 8.95 17.57
C GLU A 345 -30.80 8.36 16.27
N SER A 346 -29.77 8.99 15.72
CA SER A 346 -29.24 8.67 14.39
C SER A 346 -28.63 7.27 14.33
N LEU A 347 -29.35 6.32 13.73
CA LEU A 347 -28.81 5.07 13.20
C LEU A 347 -29.40 4.86 11.80
N GLN A 348 -28.61 5.06 10.76
CA GLN A 348 -28.96 4.71 9.38
C GLN A 348 -28.49 3.28 9.08
N ALA A 349 -29.28 2.49 8.36
CA ALA A 349 -28.91 1.14 7.94
C ALA A 349 -28.94 1.01 6.42
N PHE A 350 -27.97 0.29 5.86
CA PHE A 350 -27.70 0.27 4.41
C PHE A 350 -27.69 -1.16 3.84
N GLY A 351 -27.97 -1.33 2.56
CA GLY A 351 -27.72 -2.56 1.80
C GLY A 351 -27.66 -2.25 0.29
N SER A 352 -26.66 -2.76 -0.42
CA SER A 352 -26.51 -2.53 -1.86
C SER A 352 -27.34 -3.54 -2.68
N GLU A 353 -28.10 -3.06 -3.67
CA GLU A 353 -28.62 -3.90 -4.76
C GLU A 353 -27.62 -3.89 -5.92
N ALA A 354 -27.17 -5.08 -6.34
CA ALA A 354 -26.32 -5.20 -7.52
C ALA A 354 -27.13 -5.00 -8.80
N ALA A 355 -26.98 -3.84 -9.42
CA ALA A 355 -27.36 -3.65 -10.82
C ALA A 355 -26.37 -4.38 -11.73
N GLY A 356 -26.73 -5.60 -12.12
CA GLY A 356 -26.25 -6.22 -13.36
C GLY A 356 -24.83 -6.80 -13.34
N ALA A 357 -24.68 -8.03 -12.86
CA ALA A 357 -23.63 -8.93 -13.33
C ALA A 357 -24.23 -10.34 -13.49
N GLN A 358 -24.37 -10.78 -14.74
CA GLN A 358 -24.74 -12.15 -15.09
C GLN A 358 -23.52 -13.07 -14.99
N GLY A 359 -23.69 -14.23 -14.34
CA GLY A 359 -22.79 -15.40 -14.37
C GLY A 359 -21.75 -15.38 -13.23
N PHE A 360 -21.59 -16.40 -12.38
CA PHE A 360 -21.86 -17.84 -12.49
C PHE A 360 -22.43 -18.38 -11.17
N ALA A 361 -23.46 -19.23 -11.27
CA ALA A 361 -23.91 -20.09 -10.17
C ALA A 361 -23.18 -21.44 -10.23
N GLY A 362 -22.68 -21.91 -9.07
CA GLY A 362 -22.11 -23.24 -8.92
C GLY A 362 -21.90 -23.58 -7.44
N ALA A 363 -22.67 -24.55 -6.96
CA ALA A 363 -22.79 -24.94 -5.55
C ALA A 363 -21.52 -25.56 -4.94
N ALA A 364 -21.25 -25.26 -3.67
CA ALA A 364 -20.76 -26.23 -2.68
C ALA A 364 -20.91 -25.68 -1.25
N ALA A 365 -21.98 -26.07 -0.57
CA ALA A 365 -22.04 -26.01 0.89
C ALA A 365 -21.12 -27.08 1.48
N GLY A 366 -20.22 -26.69 2.38
CA GLY A 366 -19.59 -27.62 3.32
C GLY A 366 -18.08 -27.82 3.21
N MET A 367 -17.28 -26.75 3.26
CA MET A 367 -15.94 -26.77 3.88
C MET A 367 -15.76 -25.41 4.57
N THR A 368 -15.23 -25.39 5.81
CA THR A 368 -14.86 -24.15 6.51
C THR A 368 -14.14 -23.21 5.55
N GLU A 369 -14.64 -21.99 5.30
CA GLU A 369 -14.08 -21.07 4.30
C GLU A 369 -12.59 -20.80 4.61
N ARG A 370 -11.70 -21.54 3.94
CA ARG A 370 -10.26 -21.30 4.03
C ARG A 370 -9.96 -20.06 3.21
N HIS A 371 -9.19 -19.15 3.79
CA HIS A 371 -8.72 -17.96 3.11
C HIS A 371 -7.20 -18.00 3.01
N VAL A 372 -6.66 -17.97 1.79
CA VAL A 372 -5.22 -17.89 1.51
C VAL A 372 -4.89 -16.54 0.92
N VAL A 373 -3.88 -15.87 1.48
CA VAL A 373 -3.37 -14.60 0.97
C VAL A 373 -2.07 -14.83 0.21
N PHE A 374 -1.95 -14.26 -0.99
CA PHE A 374 -0.74 -14.23 -1.77
C PHE A 374 -0.12 -12.82 -1.76
N ILE A 375 1.19 -12.71 -1.47
CA ILE A 375 1.94 -11.46 -1.52
C ILE A 375 3.17 -11.65 -2.41
N MET A 376 3.12 -11.17 -3.66
CA MET A 376 4.03 -11.63 -4.72
C MET A 376 4.82 -10.49 -5.35
N MET A 377 6.09 -10.72 -5.69
CA MET A 377 6.90 -9.69 -6.34
C MET A 377 6.27 -9.33 -7.71
N PRO A 378 6.05 -8.03 -8.01
CA PRO A 378 5.30 -7.59 -9.19
C PRO A 378 6.15 -7.65 -10.47
N SER A 379 6.57 -8.86 -10.83
CA SER A 379 7.32 -9.19 -12.03
C SER A 379 6.74 -10.44 -12.69
N THR A 380 6.77 -10.50 -14.02
CA THR A 380 6.19 -11.61 -14.80
C THR A 380 6.70 -12.97 -14.32
N GLY A 381 8.00 -13.08 -14.01
CA GLY A 381 8.62 -14.34 -13.58
C GLY A 381 8.18 -14.85 -12.22
N HIS A 382 7.59 -13.98 -11.37
CA HIS A 382 7.15 -14.33 -10.02
C HIS A 382 5.64 -14.52 -9.94
N VAL A 383 4.87 -13.74 -10.70
CA VAL A 383 3.40 -13.85 -10.75
C VAL A 383 2.97 -15.05 -11.58
N ASN A 384 3.50 -15.22 -12.81
CA ASN A 384 3.03 -16.30 -13.69
C ASN A 384 3.08 -17.72 -13.10
N PRO A 385 4.12 -18.14 -12.34
CA PRO A 385 4.12 -19.47 -11.72
C PRO A 385 3.18 -19.62 -10.52
N SER A 386 2.66 -18.54 -9.93
CA SER A 386 1.67 -18.63 -8.85
C SER A 386 0.24 -18.76 -9.38
N LEU A 387 -0.07 -18.17 -10.54
CA LEU A 387 -1.44 -18.12 -11.09
C LEU A 387 -2.11 -19.50 -11.21
N PRO A 388 -1.43 -20.58 -11.66
CA PRO A 388 -2.05 -21.90 -11.69
C PRO A 388 -2.46 -22.42 -10.30
N ILE A 389 -1.64 -22.16 -9.28
CA ILE A 389 -1.93 -22.54 -7.89
C ILE A 389 -3.15 -21.76 -7.39
N VAL A 390 -3.18 -20.45 -7.66
CA VAL A 390 -4.29 -19.57 -7.26
C VAL A 390 -5.60 -20.01 -7.91
N ALA A 391 -5.59 -20.31 -9.21
CA ALA A 391 -6.78 -20.79 -9.92
C ALA A 391 -7.27 -22.14 -9.38
N GLU A 392 -6.35 -23.04 -9.02
CA GLU A 392 -6.69 -24.33 -8.42
C GLU A 392 -7.23 -24.19 -6.98
N LEU A 393 -6.70 -23.26 -6.18
CA LEU A 393 -7.25 -22.93 -4.87
C LEU A 393 -8.69 -22.39 -4.98
N ALA A 394 -8.89 -21.42 -5.88
CA ALA A 394 -10.21 -20.82 -6.11
C ALA A 394 -11.22 -21.85 -6.62
N SER A 395 -10.81 -22.75 -7.55
CA SER A 395 -11.68 -23.82 -8.06
C SER A 395 -12.12 -24.82 -6.98
N ARG A 396 -11.33 -24.95 -5.91
CA ARG A 396 -11.64 -25.77 -4.71
C ARG A 396 -12.47 -25.03 -3.66
N GLY A 397 -12.95 -23.83 -3.95
CA GLY A 397 -13.75 -23.01 -3.02
C GLY A 397 -12.95 -22.35 -1.91
N VAL A 398 -11.62 -22.25 -2.05
CA VAL A 398 -10.78 -21.46 -1.13
C VAL A 398 -10.90 -19.99 -1.51
N VAL A 399 -11.16 -19.13 -0.53
CA VAL A 399 -11.11 -17.67 -0.72
C VAL A 399 -9.64 -17.30 -0.94
N VAL A 400 -9.33 -16.59 -2.03
CA VAL A 400 -7.95 -16.15 -2.31
C VAL A 400 -7.89 -14.65 -2.48
N THR A 401 -7.05 -13.99 -1.67
CA THR A 401 -6.71 -12.57 -1.85
C THR A 401 -5.27 -12.45 -2.33
N TYR A 402 -5.02 -11.62 -3.34
CA TYR A 402 -3.72 -11.56 -4.01
C TYR A 402 -3.21 -10.11 -4.11
N TYR A 403 -2.14 -9.81 -3.39
CA TYR A 403 -1.47 -8.51 -3.37
C TYR A 403 -0.41 -8.42 -4.46
N VAL A 404 -0.64 -7.54 -5.43
CA VAL A 404 0.30 -7.24 -6.50
C VAL A 404 -0.01 -5.90 -7.16
N HIS A 405 0.92 -5.36 -7.94
CA HIS A 405 0.72 -4.14 -8.70
C HIS A 405 -0.46 -4.23 -9.70
N GLU A 406 -1.15 -3.11 -9.95
CA GLU A 406 -2.34 -2.98 -10.83
C GLU A 406 -2.18 -3.65 -12.20
N GLN A 407 -0.96 -3.59 -12.78
CA GLN A 407 -0.68 -4.18 -14.09
C GLN A 407 -0.95 -5.70 -14.18
N PHE A 408 -1.04 -6.41 -13.04
CA PHE A 408 -1.35 -7.83 -12.97
C PHE A 408 -2.81 -8.13 -12.59
N ARG A 409 -3.63 -7.10 -12.34
CA ARG A 409 -5.00 -7.24 -11.86
C ARG A 409 -5.83 -8.19 -12.72
N LYS A 410 -5.88 -7.95 -14.03
CA LYS A 410 -6.71 -8.74 -14.97
C LYS A 410 -6.42 -10.24 -14.89
N VAL A 411 -5.15 -10.64 -14.95
CA VAL A 411 -4.78 -12.07 -14.91
C VAL A 411 -4.99 -12.69 -13.53
N VAL A 412 -4.88 -11.91 -12.46
CA VAL A 412 -5.16 -12.36 -11.10
C VAL A 412 -6.65 -12.58 -10.92
N GLU A 413 -7.49 -11.61 -11.28
CA GLU A 413 -8.96 -11.74 -11.21
C GLU A 413 -9.46 -12.89 -12.09
N ALA A 414 -8.84 -13.13 -13.25
CA ALA A 414 -9.15 -14.26 -14.12
C ALA A 414 -8.94 -15.65 -13.47
N THR A 415 -8.15 -15.74 -12.38
CA THR A 415 -8.01 -16.98 -11.60
C THR A 415 -9.15 -17.22 -10.60
N GLY A 416 -10.02 -16.23 -10.38
CA GLY A 416 -11.03 -16.25 -9.32
C GLY A 416 -10.56 -15.65 -7.98
N ALA A 417 -9.34 -15.11 -7.91
CA ALA A 417 -8.86 -14.41 -6.72
C ALA A 417 -9.32 -12.95 -6.65
N THR A 418 -9.44 -12.43 -5.44
CA THR A 418 -9.63 -11.00 -5.19
C THR A 418 -8.28 -10.29 -5.25
N TRP A 419 -8.11 -9.38 -6.21
CA TRP A 419 -6.89 -8.58 -6.32
C TRP A 419 -6.85 -7.44 -5.28
N ARG A 420 -5.66 -7.18 -4.72
CA ARG A 420 -5.37 -6.03 -3.86
C ARG A 420 -4.14 -5.28 -4.35
N PRO A 421 -4.16 -3.93 -4.31
CA PRO A 421 -3.03 -3.14 -4.78
C PRO A 421 -1.82 -3.31 -3.87
N MET A 422 -0.65 -3.50 -4.49
CA MET A 422 0.64 -3.38 -3.83
C MET A 422 1.54 -2.42 -4.62
N GLN A 423 2.02 -1.37 -3.96
CA GLN A 423 2.90 -0.38 -4.57
C GLN A 423 4.30 -0.95 -4.81
N ARG A 424 4.94 -0.55 -5.92
CA ARG A 424 6.36 -0.80 -6.15
C ARG A 424 7.20 0.35 -5.62
N PRO A 425 8.49 0.14 -5.34
CA PRO A 425 9.40 1.25 -5.00
C PRO A 425 9.42 2.36 -6.06
N HIS A 426 9.21 2.02 -7.34
CA HIS A 426 9.10 2.98 -8.44
C HIS A 426 7.83 3.85 -8.40
N ASP A 427 6.76 3.37 -7.79
CA ASP A 427 5.47 4.08 -7.73
C ASP A 427 5.40 5.04 -6.53
N LEU A 428 6.42 5.04 -5.66
CA LEU A 428 6.50 5.95 -4.52
C LEU A 428 6.61 7.40 -4.99
N THR A 429 5.89 8.31 -4.33
CA THR A 429 6.09 9.76 -4.48
C THR A 429 7.51 10.15 -4.05
N GLU A 430 7.99 11.34 -4.45
CA GLU A 430 9.30 11.83 -3.97
C GLU A 430 9.35 11.93 -2.44
N GLU A 431 8.25 12.33 -1.81
CA GLU A 431 8.14 12.37 -0.35
C GLU A 431 8.22 10.97 0.27
N GLN A 432 7.49 10.00 -0.29
CA GLN A 432 7.54 8.62 0.18
C GLN A 432 8.91 7.98 -0.04
N ALA A 433 9.56 8.25 -1.17
CA ALA A 433 10.91 7.77 -1.44
C ALA A 433 11.93 8.40 -0.49
N ALA A 434 11.87 9.71 -0.26
CA ALA A 434 12.72 10.38 0.72
C ALA A 434 12.52 9.80 2.14
N ARG A 435 11.27 9.48 2.50
CA ARG A 435 10.92 8.88 3.79
C ARG A 435 11.44 7.44 3.94
N TYR A 436 11.13 6.58 2.97
CA TYR A 436 11.38 5.13 3.08
C TYR A 436 12.76 4.75 2.56
N LEU A 437 13.16 5.25 1.39
CA LEU A 437 14.41 4.89 0.73
C LEU A 437 15.59 5.78 1.16
N GLY A 438 15.33 6.99 1.65
CA GLY A 438 16.37 7.98 1.95
C GLY A 438 17.13 8.35 0.67
N ASP A 439 18.47 8.25 0.72
CA ASP A 439 19.33 8.55 -0.43
C ASP A 439 19.40 7.39 -1.45
N LEU A 440 18.74 6.25 -1.18
CA LEU A 440 18.72 5.15 -2.14
C LEU A 440 17.88 5.51 -3.35
N PRO A 441 18.42 5.40 -4.58
CA PRO A 441 17.65 5.73 -5.75
C PRO A 441 16.51 4.73 -5.91
N LYS A 442 15.33 5.22 -6.32
CA LYS A 442 14.15 4.39 -6.66
C LYS A 442 14.49 3.25 -7.61
N SER A 443 15.53 3.40 -8.44
CA SER A 443 16.01 2.37 -9.35
C SER A 443 16.77 1.20 -8.69
N SER A 444 17.07 1.22 -7.39
CA SER A 444 17.77 0.13 -6.67
C SER A 444 16.90 -1.13 -6.42
N CYS A 445 15.91 -1.37 -7.28
CA CYS A 445 14.69 -2.16 -7.07
C CYS A 445 14.81 -3.68 -6.86
N ILE A 446 16.00 -4.27 -6.76
CA ILE A 446 16.15 -5.74 -6.95
C ILE A 446 16.76 -6.45 -5.74
N PHE A 447 17.03 -5.71 -4.67
CA PHE A 447 17.77 -6.25 -3.54
C PHE A 447 17.30 -5.60 -2.22
N PRO A 448 17.67 -6.20 -1.07
CA PRO A 448 17.40 -5.73 0.29
C PRO A 448 17.28 -4.21 0.49
N ALA A 449 18.15 -3.46 -0.19
CA ALA A 449 18.25 -2.01 -0.15
C ALA A 449 16.91 -1.28 -0.30
N SER A 450 16.02 -1.73 -1.19
CA SER A 450 14.74 -1.04 -1.44
C SER A 450 13.52 -1.80 -0.91
N THR A 451 13.56 -3.13 -0.87
CA THR A 451 12.38 -3.93 -0.47
C THR A 451 12.12 -3.89 1.03
N VAL A 452 13.17 -3.86 1.86
CA VAL A 452 13.03 -3.81 3.32
C VAL A 452 12.44 -2.48 3.81
N PRO A 453 12.93 -1.31 3.35
CA PRO A 453 12.35 -0.05 3.81
C PRO A 453 10.93 0.17 3.30
N VAL A 454 10.61 -0.31 2.09
CA VAL A 454 9.23 -0.29 1.59
C VAL A 454 8.33 -1.19 2.44
N ALA A 455 8.81 -2.40 2.80
CA ALA A 455 8.08 -3.30 3.69
C ALA A 455 7.75 -2.63 5.04
N ALA A 456 8.72 -1.98 5.68
CA ALA A 456 8.50 -1.26 6.93
C ALA A 456 7.38 -0.20 6.81
N GLY A 457 7.32 0.52 5.68
CA GLY A 457 6.29 1.53 5.42
C GLY A 457 4.88 0.97 5.18
N ILE A 458 4.75 -0.19 4.53
CA ILE A 458 3.44 -0.79 4.18
C ILE A 458 2.86 -1.69 5.29
N LEU A 459 3.72 -2.24 6.15
CA LEU A 459 3.32 -3.21 7.18
C LEU A 459 2.17 -2.74 8.08
N PRO A 460 2.11 -1.47 8.55
CA PRO A 460 0.99 -1.03 9.41
C PRO A 460 -0.38 -1.17 8.74
N SER A 461 -0.47 -0.80 7.47
CA SER A 461 -1.73 -0.91 6.71
C SER A 461 -2.02 -2.36 6.35
N LEU A 462 -1.01 -3.10 5.91
CA LEU A 462 -1.14 -4.52 5.54
C LEU A 462 -1.62 -5.37 6.71
N THR A 463 -1.01 -5.26 7.89
CA THR A 463 -1.41 -6.08 9.05
C THR A 463 -2.82 -5.75 9.52
N ASN A 464 -3.19 -4.46 9.53
CA ASN A 464 -4.54 -4.03 9.86
C ASN A 464 -5.58 -4.57 8.87
N GLU A 465 -5.30 -4.51 7.57
CA GLU A 465 -6.20 -5.06 6.54
C GLU A 465 -6.37 -6.57 6.70
N LEU A 466 -5.27 -7.32 6.84
CA LEU A 466 -5.29 -8.77 7.01
C LEU A 466 -6.06 -9.21 8.27
N GLU A 467 -5.98 -8.44 9.36
CA GLU A 467 -6.73 -8.70 10.60
C GLU A 467 -8.23 -8.45 10.44
N MET A 468 -8.62 -7.48 9.62
CA MET A 468 -10.02 -7.10 9.34
C MET A 468 -10.69 -7.96 8.25
N MET A 469 -9.94 -8.80 7.54
CA MET A 469 -10.50 -9.66 6.50
C MET A 469 -11.44 -10.73 7.07
N HIS A 470 -12.54 -10.97 6.37
CA HIS A 470 -13.49 -12.04 6.66
C HIS A 470 -13.71 -12.90 5.40
N PRO A 471 -13.44 -14.22 5.44
CA PRO A 471 -12.83 -14.94 6.56
C PRO A 471 -11.41 -14.45 6.86
N ARG A 472 -10.95 -14.58 8.11
CA ARG A 472 -9.56 -14.23 8.47
C ARG A 472 -8.60 -15.12 7.67
N PRO A 473 -7.49 -14.59 7.12
CA PRO A 473 -6.52 -15.42 6.41
C PRO A 473 -6.01 -16.56 7.28
N SER A 474 -6.10 -17.76 6.75
CA SER A 474 -5.64 -19.01 7.37
C SER A 474 -4.21 -19.38 6.97
N LEU A 475 -3.70 -18.78 5.90
CA LEU A 475 -2.35 -18.98 5.38
C LEU A 475 -1.90 -17.75 4.57
N ILE A 476 -0.62 -17.38 4.68
CA ILE A 476 0.03 -16.40 3.82
C ILE A 476 1.09 -17.09 2.95
N ALA A 477 0.82 -17.18 1.63
CA ALA A 477 1.81 -17.53 0.63
C ALA A 477 2.54 -16.27 0.16
N TYR A 478 3.87 -16.23 0.21
CA TYR A 478 4.60 -15.00 -0.08
C TYR A 478 5.89 -15.21 -0.87
N ASP A 479 6.31 -14.15 -1.54
CA ASP A 479 7.59 -14.08 -2.24
C ASP A 479 8.69 -13.82 -1.22
N PRO A 480 9.74 -14.63 -1.14
CA PRO A 480 10.80 -14.38 -0.17
C PRO A 480 11.65 -13.14 -0.48
N PHE A 481 11.51 -12.52 -1.65
CA PHE A 481 12.07 -11.18 -1.93
C PHE A 481 11.33 -10.06 -1.17
N LEU A 482 10.12 -10.35 -0.65
CA LEU A 482 9.22 -9.42 0.01
C LEU A 482 9.08 -9.76 1.50
N PRO A 483 9.88 -9.12 2.39
CA PRO A 483 9.88 -9.46 3.82
C PRO A 483 8.54 -9.19 4.51
N GLN A 484 7.70 -8.31 3.96
CA GLN A 484 6.39 -7.98 4.54
C GLN A 484 5.47 -9.19 4.69
N GLY A 485 5.57 -10.21 3.82
CA GLY A 485 4.75 -11.42 3.93
C GLY A 485 5.12 -12.24 5.16
N LEU A 486 6.42 -12.44 5.40
CA LEU A 486 6.93 -13.11 6.60
C LEU A 486 6.58 -12.32 7.86
N VAL A 487 6.82 -11.01 7.86
CA VAL A 487 6.59 -10.17 9.05
C VAL A 487 5.11 -10.15 9.42
N ALA A 488 4.21 -9.96 8.45
CA ALA A 488 2.77 -9.95 8.69
C ALA A 488 2.29 -11.31 9.23
N ALA A 489 2.78 -12.42 8.66
CA ALA A 489 2.46 -13.77 9.13
C ALA A 489 2.88 -13.98 10.60
N ARG A 490 4.10 -13.59 10.96
CA ARG A 490 4.62 -13.74 12.33
C ARG A 490 3.87 -12.86 13.32
N TYR A 491 3.65 -11.60 12.98
CA TYR A 491 2.95 -10.63 13.82
C TYR A 491 1.51 -11.07 14.10
N LEU A 492 0.78 -11.47 13.06
CA LEU A 492 -0.62 -11.89 13.14
C LEU A 492 -0.79 -13.36 13.54
N LYS A 493 0.32 -14.10 13.74
CA LYS A 493 0.34 -15.54 14.05
C LYS A 493 -0.44 -16.38 13.02
N ILE A 494 -0.29 -16.03 11.75
CA ILE A 494 -0.88 -16.75 10.61
C ILE A 494 0.20 -17.67 10.03
N PRO A 495 -0.07 -18.95 9.77
CA PRO A 495 0.86 -19.83 9.07
C PRO A 495 1.31 -19.22 7.74
N SER A 496 2.56 -19.46 7.33
CA SER A 496 3.06 -18.98 6.04
C SER A 496 3.89 -20.01 5.30
N VAL A 497 3.99 -19.80 3.99
CA VAL A 497 4.82 -20.59 3.08
C VAL A 497 5.45 -19.65 2.05
N SER A 498 6.76 -19.76 1.85
CA SER A 498 7.42 -19.01 0.78
C SER A 498 7.27 -19.75 -0.55
N LEU A 499 7.10 -18.98 -1.63
CA LEU A 499 7.04 -19.48 -3.00
C LEU A 499 8.24 -18.98 -3.79
N LEU A 500 9.22 -19.86 -3.98
CA LEU A 500 10.42 -19.60 -4.78
C LEU A 500 10.08 -19.87 -6.25
N SER A 501 9.95 -18.80 -7.04
CA SER A 501 9.67 -18.83 -8.48
C SER A 501 10.86 -19.22 -9.36
N TYR A 502 11.96 -19.66 -8.74
CA TYR A 502 13.23 -20.02 -9.34
C TYR A 502 13.62 -21.45 -8.91
N THR A 503 14.69 -22.00 -9.47
CA THR A 503 15.04 -23.44 -9.37
C THR A 503 15.57 -23.90 -8.01
N GLY A 504 15.69 -23.02 -7.03
CA GLY A 504 16.09 -23.35 -5.66
C GLY A 504 17.01 -22.29 -5.06
N PRO A 505 17.32 -22.36 -3.75
CA PRO A 505 18.11 -21.33 -3.07
C PRO A 505 19.52 -21.16 -3.65
N GLY A 506 20.09 -22.21 -4.25
CA GLY A 506 21.44 -22.14 -4.82
C GLY A 506 21.61 -21.09 -5.91
N VAL A 507 20.55 -20.81 -6.70
CA VAL A 507 20.66 -19.91 -7.86
C VAL A 507 20.68 -18.43 -7.51
N VAL A 508 20.31 -18.08 -6.28
CA VAL A 508 20.38 -16.72 -5.75
C VAL A 508 21.57 -16.51 -4.81
N SER A 509 22.52 -17.46 -4.79
CA SER A 509 23.72 -17.40 -3.95
C SER A 509 24.60 -16.21 -4.30
N THR A 510 24.57 -15.16 -3.47
CA THR A 510 25.52 -14.04 -3.52
C THR A 510 26.76 -14.33 -2.67
N ARG A 511 27.87 -13.63 -2.96
CA ARG A 511 29.07 -13.70 -2.11
C ARG A 511 28.75 -13.16 -0.72
N ALA A 512 29.29 -13.79 0.32
CA ALA A 512 29.01 -13.42 1.70
C ALA A 512 29.31 -11.95 1.99
N GLU A 513 30.37 -11.38 1.40
CA GLU A 513 30.73 -9.97 1.58
C GLU A 513 29.65 -9.03 1.03
N VAL A 514 28.99 -9.39 -0.07
CA VAL A 514 27.90 -8.60 -0.67
C VAL A 514 26.66 -8.66 0.20
N SER A 515 26.29 -9.84 0.68
CA SER A 515 25.16 -10.00 1.61
C SER A 515 25.38 -9.19 2.88
N LEU A 516 26.58 -9.29 3.47
CA LEU A 516 26.96 -8.52 4.66
C LEU A 516 27.00 -7.01 4.41
N GLN A 517 27.35 -6.56 3.20
CA GLN A 517 27.29 -5.14 2.84
C GLN A 517 25.86 -4.61 2.77
N TRP A 518 24.92 -5.40 2.24
CA TRP A 518 23.50 -5.04 2.24
C TRP A 518 22.93 -5.01 3.65
N GLU A 519 23.26 -6.01 4.47
CA GLU A 519 22.91 -6.03 5.88
C GLU A 519 23.44 -4.76 6.57
N LYS A 520 24.65 -4.29 6.27
CA LYS A 520 25.22 -3.06 6.85
C LYS A 520 24.67 -1.75 6.29
N ASN A 521 23.82 -1.77 5.26
CA ASN A 521 23.31 -0.55 4.66
C ASN A 521 22.45 0.25 5.66
N PRO A 522 22.71 1.56 5.87
CA PRO A 522 21.98 2.35 6.88
C PRO A 522 20.46 2.42 6.69
N ALA A 523 19.98 2.47 5.45
CA ALA A 523 18.54 2.52 5.16
C ALA A 523 17.87 1.16 5.47
N VAL A 524 18.54 0.06 5.12
CA VAL A 524 18.08 -1.30 5.45
C VAL A 524 18.07 -1.49 6.97
N GLN A 525 19.16 -1.12 7.66
CA GLN A 525 19.28 -1.25 9.11
C GLN A 525 18.25 -0.44 9.88
N ARG A 526 17.88 0.74 9.38
CA ARG A 526 16.78 1.53 9.95
C ARG A 526 15.47 0.76 9.89
N ALA A 527 15.10 0.29 8.70
CA ALA A 527 13.87 -0.45 8.48
C ALA A 527 13.83 -1.78 9.27
N VAL A 528 14.96 -2.48 9.38
CA VAL A 528 15.10 -3.70 10.20
C VAL A 528 14.80 -3.41 11.67
N ARG A 529 15.35 -2.32 12.23
CA ARG A 529 15.06 -1.91 13.60
C ARG A 529 13.59 -1.53 13.78
N GLU A 530 13.02 -0.75 12.86
CA GLU A 530 11.58 -0.41 12.91
C GLU A 530 10.69 -1.66 12.88
N ILE A 531 11.01 -2.62 12.01
CA ILE A 531 10.27 -3.89 11.94
C ILE A 531 10.42 -4.68 13.25
N LYS A 532 11.64 -4.75 13.79
CA LYS A 532 11.90 -5.48 15.03
C LYS A 532 11.19 -4.82 16.22
N ASP A 533 11.22 -3.50 16.32
CA ASP A 533 10.62 -2.75 17.43
C ASP A 533 9.08 -2.80 17.41
N LEU A 534 8.46 -2.77 16.21
CA LEU A 534 7.00 -2.75 16.07
C LEU A 534 6.36 -4.14 16.02
N TYR A 535 7.05 -5.13 15.44
CA TYR A 535 6.47 -6.44 15.15
C TYR A 535 7.19 -7.60 15.85
N ASP A 536 8.30 -7.33 16.56
CA ASP A 536 9.17 -8.33 17.20
C ASP A 536 9.76 -9.36 16.22
N VAL A 537 9.85 -9.02 14.92
CA VAL A 537 10.42 -9.90 13.89
C VAL A 537 11.84 -9.48 13.52
N ASP A 538 12.81 -10.37 13.74
CA ASP A 538 14.16 -10.21 13.19
C ASP A 538 14.19 -10.87 11.80
N ILE A 539 14.07 -10.04 10.76
CA ILE A 539 13.97 -10.54 9.38
C ILE A 539 15.25 -11.26 8.93
N PHE A 540 16.43 -10.83 9.37
CA PHE A 540 17.69 -11.46 8.98
C PHE A 540 17.89 -12.81 9.66
N ALA A 541 17.56 -12.90 10.95
CA ALA A 541 17.57 -14.17 11.67
C ALA A 541 16.54 -15.17 11.12
N GLN A 542 15.49 -14.67 10.46
CA GLN A 542 14.41 -15.48 9.87
C GLN A 542 14.51 -15.56 8.34
N GLY A 543 15.71 -15.49 7.77
CA GLY A 543 15.98 -15.81 6.37
C GLY A 543 15.44 -14.81 5.32
N ALA A 544 14.69 -13.80 5.76
CA ALA A 544 14.31 -12.70 4.92
C ALA A 544 15.55 -11.82 4.68
N VAL A 545 15.80 -11.51 3.41
CA VAL A 545 16.80 -10.52 2.95
C VAL A 545 18.24 -11.07 2.96
N GLY A 546 18.72 -11.49 1.77
CA GLY A 546 20.09 -11.95 1.52
C GLY A 546 20.15 -13.30 0.80
N GLU A 547 19.38 -14.28 1.27
CA GLU A 547 19.30 -15.63 0.67
C GLU A 547 17.86 -16.07 0.38
N PHE A 548 16.89 -15.19 0.67
CA PHE A 548 15.49 -15.25 0.23
C PHE A 548 14.80 -16.59 0.50
N TYR A 549 14.70 -16.96 1.79
CA TYR A 549 13.99 -18.16 2.22
C TYR A 549 13.11 -17.89 3.46
N SER A 550 12.26 -18.86 3.79
CA SER A 550 11.49 -18.93 5.03
C SER A 550 12.12 -19.97 5.95
N PRO A 551 12.21 -19.73 7.27
CA PRO A 551 12.64 -20.75 8.22
C PRO A 551 11.57 -21.82 8.45
N ASP A 552 10.32 -21.60 8.01
CA ASP A 552 9.22 -22.54 8.24
C ASP A 552 9.06 -23.52 7.08
N ARG A 553 8.63 -23.02 5.92
CA ARG A 553 8.26 -23.83 4.75
C ARG A 553 8.61 -23.10 3.47
N ASN A 554 9.35 -23.79 2.59
CA ASN A 554 9.69 -23.27 1.27
C ASN A 554 9.15 -24.20 0.18
N THR A 555 8.42 -23.62 -0.76
CA THR A 555 8.05 -24.26 -2.02
C THR A 555 8.93 -23.72 -3.14
N VAL A 556 9.31 -24.60 -4.06
CA VAL A 556 10.16 -24.27 -5.20
C VAL A 556 9.41 -24.68 -6.45
N THR A 557 9.15 -23.75 -7.37
CA THR A 557 8.27 -23.97 -8.54
C THR A 557 8.89 -24.86 -9.62
N THR A 558 10.02 -25.49 -9.33
CA THR A 558 10.71 -26.48 -10.16
C THR A 558 10.43 -27.91 -9.70
N PHE A 559 10.96 -28.89 -10.43
CA PHE A 559 10.95 -30.30 -10.04
C PHE A 559 12.35 -30.78 -9.62
N GLN A 560 12.40 -31.91 -8.92
CA GLN A 560 13.60 -32.38 -8.21
C GLN A 560 14.87 -32.45 -9.08
N ARG A 561 14.75 -32.82 -10.36
CA ARG A 561 15.91 -32.97 -11.26
C ARG A 561 16.61 -31.64 -11.57
N LEU A 562 15.86 -30.53 -11.56
CA LEU A 562 16.38 -29.18 -11.79
C LEU A 562 16.51 -28.38 -10.49
N PHE A 563 16.37 -29.02 -9.33
CA PHE A 563 16.53 -28.36 -8.05
C PHE A 563 17.98 -27.92 -7.82
N ALA A 564 18.18 -26.64 -7.50
CA ALA A 564 19.45 -26.06 -7.16
C ALA A 564 19.59 -25.94 -5.63
N PRO A 565 20.29 -26.88 -4.96
CA PRO A 565 20.45 -26.85 -3.52
C PRO A 565 21.34 -25.67 -3.07
N PRO A 566 21.37 -25.35 -1.76
CA PRO A 566 22.29 -24.36 -1.19
C PRO A 566 23.75 -24.56 -1.68
N LEU A 567 24.37 -23.52 -2.24
CA LEU A 567 25.69 -23.62 -2.86
C LEU A 567 26.80 -23.04 -2.00
N SER A 568 26.63 -21.81 -1.50
CA SER A 568 27.65 -21.14 -0.68
C SER A 568 27.75 -21.76 0.72
N SER A 569 28.90 -21.60 1.37
CA SER A 569 29.06 -22.02 2.77
C SER A 569 28.04 -21.35 3.69
N LEU A 570 27.74 -20.07 3.45
CA LEU A 570 26.76 -19.30 4.22
C LEU A 570 25.34 -19.88 4.09
N GLN A 571 24.92 -20.20 2.85
CA GLN A 571 23.62 -20.81 2.62
C GLN A 571 23.54 -22.21 3.24
N LYS A 572 24.59 -23.02 3.10
CA LYS A 572 24.64 -24.36 3.68
C LYS A 572 24.55 -24.32 5.20
N GLU A 573 25.20 -23.36 5.84
CA GLU A 573 25.10 -23.13 7.29
C GLU A 573 23.68 -22.73 7.68
N ARG A 574 23.14 -21.67 7.06
CA ARG A 574 21.84 -21.08 7.40
C ARG A 574 20.63 -21.95 7.04
N MET A 575 20.74 -22.80 6.02
CA MET A 575 19.62 -23.58 5.47
C MET A 575 19.73 -25.09 5.75
N SER A 576 20.72 -25.54 6.52
CA SER A 576 21.00 -26.97 6.76
C SER A 576 19.79 -27.77 7.27
N GLU A 577 18.91 -27.14 8.06
CA GLU A 577 17.73 -27.76 8.65
C GLU A 577 16.41 -27.32 8.00
N ILE A 578 16.47 -26.52 6.92
CA ILE A 578 15.29 -25.89 6.32
C ILE A 578 14.72 -26.76 5.18
N PRO A 579 13.42 -27.12 5.20
CA PRO A 579 12.82 -27.91 4.14
C PRO A 579 12.53 -27.05 2.90
N PHE A 580 12.94 -27.57 1.73
CA PHE A 580 12.58 -27.06 0.41
C PHE A 580 11.83 -28.15 -0.36
N ARG A 581 10.56 -27.88 -0.71
CA ARG A 581 9.73 -28.80 -1.49
C ARG A 581 9.65 -28.31 -2.93
N CYS A 582 10.17 -29.12 -3.85
CA CYS A 582 9.90 -28.93 -5.27
C CYS A 582 8.43 -29.26 -5.54
N ILE A 583 7.68 -28.31 -6.07
CA ILE A 583 6.24 -28.44 -6.38
C ILE A 583 5.95 -28.33 -7.88
N GLY A 584 6.96 -28.02 -8.69
CA GLY A 584 6.85 -27.72 -10.11
C GLY A 584 6.66 -28.91 -11.04
N PRO A 585 6.39 -28.63 -12.34
CA PRO A 585 6.32 -27.30 -12.94
C PRO A 585 4.95 -26.60 -12.78
N MET A 586 4.97 -25.27 -12.68
CA MET A 586 3.76 -24.44 -12.57
C MET A 586 3.25 -23.97 -13.94
N VAL A 587 2.88 -24.92 -14.80
CA VAL A 587 2.39 -24.67 -16.15
C VAL A 587 0.96 -25.20 -16.28
N SER A 588 0.05 -24.35 -16.74
CA SER A 588 -1.34 -24.72 -17.04
C SER A 588 -1.82 -23.97 -18.28
N SER A 589 -2.41 -24.70 -19.24
CA SER A 589 -3.01 -24.11 -20.45
C SER A 589 -4.37 -23.48 -20.20
N LYS A 590 -4.98 -23.70 -19.03
CA LYS A 590 -6.30 -23.18 -18.66
C LYS A 590 -6.24 -21.82 -17.98
N VAL A 591 -5.05 -21.35 -17.63
CA VAL A 591 -4.85 -20.13 -16.85
C VAL A 591 -4.18 -19.09 -17.74
N GLU A 592 -4.80 -17.92 -17.83
CA GLU A 592 -4.26 -16.79 -18.56
C GLU A 592 -2.93 -16.34 -17.92
N ARG A 593 -1.95 -15.99 -18.75
CA ARG A 593 -0.63 -15.52 -18.31
C ARG A 593 -0.35 -14.15 -18.89
N ILE A 594 0.53 -13.41 -18.26
CA ILE A 594 1.07 -12.19 -18.85
C ILE A 594 2.28 -12.54 -19.70
N SER A 595 2.19 -12.23 -20.99
CA SER A 595 3.32 -12.36 -21.93
C SER A 595 4.43 -11.35 -21.61
N HIS A 596 4.07 -10.08 -21.41
CA HIS A 596 5.04 -9.02 -21.09
C HIS A 596 4.40 -7.88 -20.28
N ALA A 597 4.75 -7.74 -18.99
CA ALA A 597 4.08 -6.79 -18.09
C ALA A 597 4.36 -5.30 -18.38
N TRP A 598 5.31 -5.01 -19.27
CA TRP A 598 5.68 -3.65 -19.68
C TRP A 598 5.25 -3.29 -21.11
N ALA A 599 4.53 -4.19 -21.78
CA ALA A 599 3.98 -3.91 -23.10
C ALA A 599 2.64 -3.17 -22.97
N SER A 600 2.34 -2.30 -23.93
CA SER A 600 1.01 -1.68 -24.02
C SER A 600 -0.05 -2.69 -24.41
N ALA A 601 -1.34 -2.40 -24.15
CA ALA A 601 -2.45 -3.24 -24.60
C ALA A 601 -2.40 -3.49 -26.11
N GLU A 602 -2.14 -2.44 -26.90
CA GLU A 602 -1.99 -2.54 -28.35
C GLU A 602 -0.87 -3.53 -28.75
N GLN A 603 0.27 -3.51 -28.06
CA GLN A 603 1.37 -4.42 -28.35
C GLN A 603 1.05 -5.88 -27.98
N LEU A 604 0.24 -6.09 -26.95
CA LEU A 604 -0.24 -7.40 -26.53
C LEU A 604 -1.30 -7.96 -27.50
N ASP A 605 -2.12 -7.09 -28.09
CA ASP A 605 -3.20 -7.46 -29.02
C ASP A 605 -2.71 -7.71 -30.46
N LYS A 606 -1.45 -7.34 -30.79
CA LYS A 606 -0.86 -7.61 -32.10
C LYS A 606 -0.69 -9.13 -32.31
N GLU A 607 -1.52 -9.70 -33.18
CA GLU A 607 -1.39 -11.10 -33.57
C GLU A 607 -0.09 -11.40 -34.30
N LEU A 608 0.47 -12.58 -34.04
CA LEU A 608 1.51 -13.15 -34.88
C LEU A 608 0.94 -13.51 -36.26
N PRO A 609 1.76 -13.48 -37.33
CA PRO A 609 1.35 -13.93 -38.66
C PRO A 609 1.25 -15.47 -38.72
N TRP A 610 0.25 -16.02 -38.02
CA TRP A 610 0.08 -17.47 -37.82
C TRP A 610 -0.04 -18.24 -39.12
N GLN A 611 -0.68 -17.68 -40.16
CA GLN A 611 -0.77 -18.31 -41.47
C GLN A 611 0.63 -18.55 -42.08
N THR A 612 1.51 -17.54 -42.02
CA THR A 612 2.89 -17.65 -42.50
C THR A 612 3.69 -18.68 -41.70
N ILE A 613 3.54 -18.67 -40.37
CA ILE A 613 4.21 -19.63 -39.48
C ILE A 613 3.72 -21.07 -39.77
N ASN A 614 2.42 -21.26 -39.90
CA ASN A 614 1.79 -22.56 -40.21
C ASN A 614 2.24 -23.10 -41.57
N GLU A 615 2.33 -22.25 -42.58
CA GLU A 615 2.80 -22.66 -43.91
C GLU A 615 4.27 -23.05 -43.89
N ALA A 616 5.13 -22.23 -43.25
CA ALA A 616 6.55 -22.54 -43.11
C ALA A 616 6.77 -23.85 -42.34
N ARG A 617 5.98 -24.11 -41.30
CA ARG A 617 6.09 -25.33 -40.48
C ARG A 617 5.94 -26.63 -41.27
N LYS A 618 5.27 -26.60 -42.43
CA LYS A 618 5.10 -27.79 -43.28
C LYS A 618 6.40 -28.28 -43.91
N SER A 619 7.39 -27.39 -44.08
CA SER A 619 8.62 -27.70 -44.81
C SER A 619 9.90 -27.25 -44.12
N LYS A 620 9.81 -26.40 -43.08
CA LYS A 620 10.97 -25.81 -42.40
C LYS A 620 10.88 -25.98 -40.89
N PRO A 621 12.03 -26.19 -40.21
CA PRO A 621 12.10 -26.08 -38.77
C PRO A 621 11.80 -24.66 -38.29
N ILE A 622 11.14 -24.57 -37.13
CA ILE A 622 10.81 -23.30 -36.48
C ILE A 622 11.74 -23.10 -35.28
N VAL A 623 12.51 -22.03 -35.32
CA VAL A 623 13.37 -21.60 -34.20
C VAL A 623 12.72 -20.40 -33.53
N TYR A 624 12.46 -20.51 -32.23
CA TYR A 624 12.00 -19.37 -31.44
C TYR A 624 13.17 -18.74 -30.69
N LEU A 625 13.25 -17.41 -30.67
CA LEU A 625 14.26 -16.64 -29.97
C LEU A 625 13.58 -15.64 -29.03
N SER A 626 13.86 -15.74 -27.72
CA SER A 626 13.34 -14.80 -26.71
C SER A 626 14.26 -14.69 -25.50
N MET A 627 14.70 -13.47 -25.21
CA MET A 627 15.58 -13.18 -24.06
C MET A 627 14.81 -12.86 -22.76
N GLY A 628 13.52 -13.20 -22.73
CA GLY A 628 12.66 -13.02 -21.57
C GLY A 628 12.35 -11.55 -21.26
N THR A 629 11.56 -11.33 -20.22
CA THR A 629 11.03 -10.01 -19.87
C THR A 629 12.00 -9.15 -19.04
N VAL A 630 13.03 -9.75 -18.45
CA VAL A 630 13.99 -9.03 -17.59
C VAL A 630 14.86 -8.09 -18.42
N ALA A 631 15.47 -8.59 -19.51
CA ALA A 631 16.28 -7.78 -20.41
C ALA A 631 15.45 -6.69 -21.11
N THR A 632 14.19 -6.99 -21.42
CA THR A 632 13.26 -6.11 -22.17
C THR A 632 12.33 -5.29 -21.26
N SER A 633 12.72 -5.02 -20.01
CA SER A 633 11.95 -4.19 -19.08
C SER A 633 12.79 -3.08 -18.45
N SER A 634 12.84 -2.98 -17.12
CA SER A 634 13.54 -1.91 -16.39
C SER A 634 15.06 -1.93 -16.60
N PHE A 635 15.61 -3.00 -17.18
CA PHE A 635 17.02 -3.10 -17.53
C PHE A 635 17.36 -2.70 -18.97
N TRP A 636 16.36 -2.35 -19.79
CA TRP A 636 16.58 -2.10 -21.22
C TRP A 636 17.71 -1.09 -21.47
N ALA A 637 17.64 0.08 -20.83
CA ALA A 637 18.65 1.13 -20.97
C ALA A 637 19.73 1.12 -19.87
N ARG A 638 19.60 0.25 -18.86
CA ARG A 638 20.45 0.26 -17.66
C ARG A 638 21.50 -0.83 -17.74
N LYS A 639 22.75 -0.47 -17.45
CA LYS A 639 23.85 -1.44 -17.28
C LYS A 639 23.55 -2.42 -16.14
N PHE A 640 23.76 -3.71 -16.40
CA PHE A 640 23.49 -4.76 -15.42
C PHE A 640 24.40 -4.63 -14.18
N GLY A 641 25.65 -4.21 -14.38
CA GLY A 641 26.60 -4.00 -13.29
C GLY A 641 27.05 -5.30 -12.61
N PRO A 642 27.43 -5.25 -11.32
CA PRO A 642 28.06 -6.38 -10.64
C PRO A 642 27.26 -7.69 -10.63
N THR A 643 25.93 -7.64 -10.79
CA THR A 643 25.06 -8.82 -10.82
C THR A 643 25.31 -9.72 -12.02
N ALA A 644 25.77 -9.16 -13.15
CA ALA A 644 26.05 -9.87 -14.39
C ALA A 644 27.53 -10.18 -14.62
N ARG A 645 28.40 -9.79 -13.68
CA ARG A 645 29.86 -9.99 -13.78
C ARG A 645 30.24 -11.47 -13.94
N SER A 646 29.52 -12.36 -13.27
CA SER A 646 29.75 -13.81 -13.34
C SER A 646 29.50 -14.40 -14.74
N ASN A 647 28.97 -13.59 -15.66
CA ASN A 647 28.63 -13.95 -17.02
C ASN A 647 29.32 -13.04 -18.06
N GLY A 648 30.19 -12.11 -17.63
CA GLY A 648 30.92 -11.16 -18.49
C GLY A 648 30.03 -10.08 -19.13
N LEU A 649 28.92 -9.73 -18.48
CA LEU A 649 27.92 -8.80 -19.02
C LEU A 649 27.71 -7.57 -18.11
N GLU A 650 28.61 -7.27 -17.18
CA GLU A 650 28.46 -6.14 -16.26
C GLU A 650 28.28 -4.79 -16.97
N ASP A 651 28.96 -4.63 -18.12
CA ASP A 651 28.94 -3.42 -18.94
C ASP A 651 27.89 -3.46 -20.05
N PHE A 652 27.00 -4.46 -20.03
CA PHE A 652 25.87 -4.55 -20.95
C PHE A 652 24.59 -4.02 -20.30
N SER A 653 23.77 -3.39 -21.12
CA SER A 653 22.36 -3.13 -20.86
C SER A 653 21.48 -4.22 -21.48
N GLY A 654 20.19 -4.22 -21.13
CA GLY A 654 19.20 -5.09 -21.77
C GLY A 654 19.16 -4.94 -23.29
N LYS A 655 19.22 -3.69 -23.79
CA LYS A 655 19.28 -3.38 -25.22
C LYS A 655 20.50 -4.01 -25.89
N GLU A 656 21.69 -3.74 -25.38
CA GLU A 656 22.95 -4.23 -25.98
C GLU A 656 23.00 -5.76 -25.96
N PHE A 657 22.49 -6.40 -24.90
CA PHE A 657 22.42 -7.86 -24.82
C PHE A 657 21.44 -8.46 -25.84
N VAL A 658 20.22 -7.93 -25.93
CA VAL A 658 19.23 -8.40 -26.93
C VAL A 658 19.76 -8.17 -28.36
N GLN A 659 20.37 -7.01 -28.62
CA GLN A 659 20.95 -6.68 -29.91
C GLN A 659 22.15 -7.57 -30.27
N LEU A 660 23.00 -7.93 -29.30
CA LEU A 660 24.06 -8.92 -29.49
C LEU A 660 23.47 -10.24 -30.00
N VAL A 661 22.49 -10.78 -29.28
CA VAL A 661 21.87 -12.08 -29.63
C VAL A 661 21.16 -12.02 -30.97
N LEU A 662 20.40 -10.95 -31.26
CA LEU A 662 19.70 -10.77 -32.54
C LEU A 662 20.69 -10.64 -33.70
N LYS A 663 21.73 -9.81 -33.57
CA LYS A 663 22.76 -9.64 -34.59
C LYS A 663 23.43 -10.98 -34.89
N THR A 664 23.83 -11.71 -33.86
CA THR A 664 24.45 -13.03 -34.02
C THR A 664 23.50 -14.02 -34.69
N ALA A 665 22.21 -14.00 -34.36
CA ALA A 665 21.20 -14.85 -35.00
C ALA A 665 20.97 -14.48 -36.47
N PHE A 666 20.93 -13.19 -36.82
CA PHE A 666 20.78 -12.74 -38.21
C PHE A 666 21.94 -13.28 -39.07
N GLU A 667 23.18 -13.12 -38.61
CA GLU A 667 24.36 -13.62 -39.32
C GLU A 667 24.40 -15.16 -39.35
N ALA A 668 23.96 -15.82 -38.27
CA ALA A 668 23.94 -17.27 -38.17
C ALA A 668 22.94 -17.92 -39.14
N PHE A 669 21.74 -17.34 -39.29
CA PHE A 669 20.59 -18.01 -39.90
C PHE A 669 20.10 -17.40 -41.22
N GLN A 670 20.68 -16.29 -41.72
CA GLN A 670 20.23 -15.66 -42.97
C GLN A 670 20.22 -16.60 -44.19
N ASP A 671 21.11 -17.60 -44.22
CA ASP A 671 21.24 -18.59 -45.31
C ASP A 671 20.79 -20.00 -44.90
N GLU A 672 20.22 -20.17 -43.69
CA GLU A 672 19.74 -21.46 -43.20
C GLU A 672 18.28 -21.67 -43.57
N ASP A 673 17.89 -22.92 -43.86
CA ASP A 673 16.51 -23.27 -44.20
C ASP A 673 15.63 -23.46 -42.96
N VAL A 674 15.56 -22.42 -42.13
CA VAL A 674 14.74 -22.35 -40.91
C VAL A 674 13.90 -21.08 -40.92
N LEU A 675 12.74 -21.09 -40.27
CA LEU A 675 12.01 -19.86 -39.94
C LEU A 675 12.35 -19.47 -38.50
N VAL A 676 12.86 -18.25 -38.30
CA VAL A 676 13.12 -17.71 -36.96
C VAL A 676 12.02 -16.75 -36.57
N VAL A 677 11.34 -17.03 -35.45
CA VAL A 677 10.44 -16.06 -34.82
C VAL A 677 11.16 -15.49 -33.62
N ALA A 678 11.30 -14.16 -33.53
CA ALA A 678 12.05 -13.51 -32.46
C ALA A 678 11.20 -12.48 -31.71
N ALA A 679 11.16 -12.63 -30.38
CA ALA A 679 10.63 -11.62 -29.48
C ALA A 679 11.72 -10.55 -29.22
N ILE A 680 11.51 -9.33 -29.69
CA ILE A 680 12.52 -8.26 -29.64
C ILE A 680 12.35 -7.31 -28.44
N GLY A 681 11.23 -7.39 -27.74
CA GLY A 681 10.85 -6.48 -26.65
C GLY A 681 9.96 -5.33 -27.14
N PRO A 682 9.20 -4.69 -26.23
CA PRO A 682 8.25 -3.62 -26.59
C PRO A 682 8.88 -2.26 -26.91
N GLN A 683 10.21 -2.11 -26.79
CA GLN A 683 10.89 -0.84 -26.95
C GLN A 683 11.08 -0.47 -28.42
N ALA A 684 10.72 0.77 -28.77
CA ALA A 684 10.77 1.27 -30.15
C ALA A 684 12.19 1.27 -30.76
N ASP A 685 13.22 1.34 -29.92
CA ASP A 685 14.64 1.36 -30.32
C ASP A 685 15.29 -0.04 -30.35
N ALA A 686 14.51 -1.13 -30.25
CA ALA A 686 15.00 -2.51 -30.26
C ALA A 686 15.88 -2.85 -31.46
N LEU A 687 15.52 -2.36 -32.65
CA LEU A 687 16.23 -2.64 -33.90
C LEU A 687 17.26 -1.57 -34.30
N GLU A 688 17.44 -0.54 -33.47
CA GLU A 688 18.38 0.53 -33.78
C GLU A 688 19.81 -0.02 -33.90
N ASN A 689 20.55 0.40 -34.93
CA ASN A 689 21.93 -0.04 -35.22
C ASN A 689 22.10 -1.54 -35.54
N LEU A 690 21.01 -2.27 -35.78
CA LEU A 690 21.05 -3.62 -36.37
C LEU A 690 20.96 -3.57 -37.90
N PRO A 691 21.55 -4.53 -38.62
CA PRO A 691 21.33 -4.67 -40.04
C PRO A 691 19.85 -5.04 -40.32
N PRO A 692 19.36 -4.83 -41.56
CA PRO A 692 18.01 -5.25 -41.93
C PRO A 692 17.77 -6.74 -41.60
N PRO A 693 16.61 -7.11 -41.05
CA PRO A 693 16.33 -8.50 -40.69
C PRO A 693 16.35 -9.40 -41.94
N PRO A 694 16.95 -10.60 -41.85
CA PRO A 694 16.91 -11.57 -42.94
C PRO A 694 15.47 -11.99 -43.28
N LYS A 695 15.23 -12.43 -44.51
CA LYS A 695 13.88 -12.75 -45.02
C LYS A 695 13.18 -13.88 -44.26
N ASN A 696 13.94 -14.74 -43.59
CA ASN A 696 13.43 -15.84 -42.80
C ASN A 696 13.21 -15.48 -41.32
N PHE A 697 13.17 -14.19 -40.98
CA PHE A 697 12.87 -13.72 -39.62
C PHE A 697 11.48 -13.08 -39.55
N ILE A 698 10.73 -13.45 -38.52
CA ILE A 698 9.52 -12.76 -38.06
C ILE A 698 9.88 -12.12 -36.73
N LEU A 699 9.98 -10.80 -36.71
CA LEU A 699 10.26 -10.04 -35.50
C LEU A 699 8.95 -9.52 -34.91
N GLN A 700 8.75 -9.71 -33.62
CA GLN A 700 7.57 -9.24 -32.91
C GLN A 700 7.97 -8.65 -31.56
N GLU A 701 7.34 -7.54 -31.16
CA GLU A 701 7.57 -6.87 -29.88
C GLU A 701 7.26 -7.81 -28.70
N VAL A 702 6.10 -8.47 -28.76
CA VAL A 702 5.65 -9.46 -27.77
C VAL A 702 5.12 -10.70 -28.49
N VAL A 703 5.55 -11.88 -28.03
CA VAL A 703 5.16 -13.16 -28.61
C VAL A 703 4.29 -13.94 -27.61
N PRO A 704 3.14 -14.52 -28.03
CA PRO A 704 2.39 -15.49 -27.23
C PRO A 704 3.18 -16.81 -27.11
N GLN A 705 4.18 -16.80 -26.22
CA GLN A 705 5.20 -17.84 -26.09
C GLN A 705 4.63 -19.27 -26.01
N LEU A 706 3.63 -19.52 -25.16
CA LEU A 706 3.05 -20.85 -25.01
C LEU A 706 2.42 -21.41 -26.29
N GLN A 707 1.82 -20.55 -27.12
CA GLN A 707 1.22 -20.97 -28.38
C GLN A 707 2.32 -21.31 -29.40
N LEU A 708 3.34 -20.45 -29.48
CA LEU A 708 4.44 -20.64 -30.42
C LEU A 708 5.31 -21.87 -30.05
N LEU A 709 5.61 -22.08 -28.77
CA LEU A 709 6.45 -23.20 -28.31
C LEU A 709 5.91 -24.57 -28.72
N GLN A 710 4.59 -24.74 -28.88
CA GLN A 710 3.97 -25.99 -29.36
C GLN A 710 4.37 -26.35 -30.80
N MET A 711 4.82 -25.35 -31.56
CA MET A 711 5.17 -25.48 -32.97
C MET A 711 6.68 -25.47 -33.21
N CYS A 712 7.47 -25.16 -32.20
CA CYS A 712 8.91 -24.99 -32.30
C CYS A 712 9.68 -26.30 -32.31
N ASP A 713 10.82 -26.28 -33.01
CA ASP A 713 11.80 -27.37 -33.02
C ASP A 713 12.96 -27.08 -32.06
N VAL A 714 13.35 -25.81 -31.94
CA VAL A 714 14.40 -25.32 -31.03
C VAL A 714 13.98 -23.99 -30.38
N PHE A 715 14.30 -23.80 -29.10
CA PHE A 715 14.09 -22.53 -28.41
C PHE A 715 15.42 -21.94 -27.92
N ILE A 716 15.77 -20.76 -28.45
CA ILE A 716 16.89 -19.94 -27.99
C ILE A 716 16.35 -18.99 -26.90
N THR A 717 16.81 -19.18 -25.67
CA THR A 717 16.27 -18.50 -24.50
C THR A 717 17.36 -18.02 -23.55
N HIS A 718 17.04 -16.99 -22.77
CA HIS A 718 17.86 -16.56 -21.64
C HIS A 718 17.98 -17.58 -20.50
N GLY A 719 17.13 -18.63 -20.45
CA GLY A 719 17.23 -19.66 -19.41
C GLY A 719 16.56 -19.32 -18.07
N GLY A 720 15.65 -18.34 -18.05
CA GLY A 720 14.80 -18.09 -16.88
C GLY A 720 13.89 -19.28 -16.58
N ALA A 721 13.70 -19.59 -15.29
CA ALA A 721 13.03 -20.82 -14.84
C ALA A 721 11.68 -21.09 -15.55
N ASN A 722 10.80 -20.09 -15.64
CA ASN A 722 9.50 -20.25 -16.31
C ASN A 722 9.63 -20.69 -17.78
N SER A 723 10.44 -19.99 -18.58
CA SER A 723 10.65 -20.33 -19.99
C SER A 723 11.24 -21.74 -20.16
N VAL A 724 12.13 -22.13 -19.25
CA VAL A 724 12.71 -23.48 -19.21
C VAL A 724 11.63 -24.52 -18.93
N HIS A 725 10.79 -24.32 -17.92
CA HIS A 725 9.73 -25.25 -17.57
C HIS A 725 8.67 -25.37 -18.67
N GLU A 726 8.29 -24.27 -19.30
CA GLU A 726 7.31 -24.25 -20.40
C GLU A 726 7.80 -25.04 -21.61
N ALA A 727 9.06 -24.83 -22.01
CA ALA A 727 9.65 -25.53 -23.15
C ALA A 727 9.93 -27.01 -22.86
N LEU A 728 10.52 -27.32 -21.70
CA LEU A 728 10.76 -28.71 -21.31
C LEU A 728 9.45 -29.48 -21.08
N GLY A 729 8.40 -28.83 -20.60
CA GLY A 729 7.05 -29.42 -20.51
C GLY A 729 6.54 -29.91 -21.87
N LEU A 730 6.94 -29.24 -22.97
CA LEU A 730 6.61 -29.61 -24.35
C LEU A 730 7.67 -30.53 -25.01
N GLY A 731 8.69 -30.94 -24.26
CA GLY A 731 9.80 -31.74 -24.76
C GLY A 731 10.64 -31.02 -25.81
N LEU A 732 10.78 -29.69 -25.70
CA LEU A 732 11.52 -28.84 -26.62
C LEU A 732 12.98 -28.64 -26.14
N PRO A 733 14.00 -28.93 -26.97
CA PRO A 733 15.39 -28.66 -26.63
C PRO A 733 15.70 -27.16 -26.63
N LEU A 734 16.70 -26.79 -25.83
CA LEU A 734 17.01 -25.41 -25.49
C LEU A 734 18.42 -25.00 -25.90
N ILE A 735 18.56 -23.83 -26.50
CA ILE A 735 19.83 -23.09 -26.54
C ILE A 735 19.74 -21.99 -25.50
N VAL A 736 20.61 -22.04 -24.50
CA VAL A 736 20.56 -21.12 -23.36
C VAL A 736 21.64 -20.05 -23.50
N VAL A 737 21.23 -18.79 -23.53
CA VAL A 737 22.11 -17.61 -23.56
C VAL A 737 21.84 -16.81 -22.28
N PRO A 738 22.43 -17.20 -21.13
CA PRO A 738 22.08 -16.61 -19.84
C PRO A 738 22.49 -15.15 -19.74
N LEU A 739 21.78 -14.34 -18.94
CA LEU A 739 22.17 -12.97 -18.60
C LEU A 739 22.78 -12.85 -17.20
N PHE A 740 21.97 -12.78 -16.15
CA PHE A 740 22.35 -12.74 -14.72
C PHE A 740 21.28 -13.41 -13.86
N GLY A 741 21.52 -13.46 -12.55
CA GLY A 741 20.55 -13.98 -11.58
C GLY A 741 20.58 -15.50 -11.56
N ASP A 742 19.41 -16.13 -11.67
CA ASP A 742 19.27 -17.58 -11.65
C ASP A 742 19.72 -18.26 -12.95
N GLN A 743 19.62 -17.53 -14.06
CA GLN A 743 19.80 -18.02 -15.42
C GLN A 743 21.13 -18.72 -15.69
N PRO A 744 22.29 -18.23 -15.22
CA PRO A 744 23.55 -18.90 -15.52
C PRO A 744 23.67 -20.27 -14.84
N LEU A 745 23.15 -20.41 -13.61
CA LEU A 745 23.12 -21.70 -12.92
C LEU A 745 22.04 -22.63 -13.48
N ASN A 746 20.91 -22.08 -13.95
CA ASN A 746 19.95 -22.86 -14.75
C ASN A 746 20.62 -23.41 -16.02
N ALA A 747 21.41 -22.60 -16.73
CA ALA A 747 22.14 -23.01 -17.93
C ALA A 747 23.14 -24.14 -17.64
N ASP A 748 23.89 -24.04 -16.53
CA ASP A 748 24.82 -25.08 -16.08
C ASP A 748 24.06 -26.39 -15.75
N ALA A 749 22.94 -26.30 -15.04
CA ALA A 749 22.10 -27.46 -14.71
C ALA A 749 21.51 -28.13 -15.96
N LEU A 750 21.01 -27.33 -16.90
CA LEU A 750 20.40 -27.81 -18.15
C LEU A 750 21.41 -28.47 -19.08
N SER A 751 22.63 -27.94 -19.18
CA SER A 751 23.68 -28.53 -20.01
C SER A 751 24.01 -29.97 -19.60
N ASN A 752 23.89 -30.28 -18.31
CA ASN A 752 24.12 -31.63 -17.77
C ASN A 752 22.96 -32.61 -18.02
N THR A 753 21.86 -32.17 -18.65
CA THR A 753 20.72 -33.04 -18.96
C THR A 753 20.76 -33.65 -20.36
N GLY A 754 21.60 -33.11 -21.25
CA GLY A 754 21.59 -33.45 -22.67
C GLY A 754 20.41 -32.85 -23.45
N ALA A 755 19.52 -32.08 -22.82
CA ALA A 755 18.40 -31.40 -23.48
C ALA A 755 18.74 -29.95 -23.90
N ALA A 756 19.93 -29.45 -23.57
CA ALA A 756 20.31 -28.06 -23.82
C ALA A 756 21.79 -27.87 -24.18
N ILE A 757 22.06 -26.81 -24.94
CA ILE A 757 23.40 -26.26 -25.17
C ILE A 757 23.43 -24.85 -24.57
N SER A 758 24.46 -24.51 -23.80
CA SER A 758 24.56 -23.21 -23.13
C SER A 758 25.76 -22.39 -23.56
N PHE A 759 25.53 -21.12 -23.89
CA PHE A 759 26.55 -20.11 -24.13
C PHE A 759 26.84 -19.34 -22.84
N ARG A 760 27.49 -20.02 -21.89
CA ARG A 760 27.64 -19.55 -20.51
C ARG A 760 28.29 -18.18 -20.37
N PHE A 761 29.14 -17.76 -21.31
CA PHE A 761 29.69 -16.40 -21.36
C PHE A 761 29.32 -15.79 -22.71
N PRO A 762 28.10 -15.23 -22.89
CA PRO A 762 27.58 -14.88 -24.21
C PRO A 762 28.49 -13.95 -25.00
N ASN A 763 29.11 -12.96 -24.34
CA ASN A 763 30.01 -12.02 -25.00
C ASN A 763 31.29 -12.68 -25.58
N GLU A 764 31.69 -13.84 -25.06
CA GLU A 764 32.90 -14.55 -25.48
C GLU A 764 32.59 -15.78 -26.34
N THR A 765 31.48 -16.47 -26.04
CA THR A 765 31.18 -17.81 -26.57
C THR A 765 30.10 -17.80 -27.64
N LEU A 766 29.22 -16.78 -27.66
CA LEU A 766 28.16 -16.68 -28.66
C LEU A 766 28.72 -16.05 -29.94
N SER A 767 28.91 -16.86 -30.96
CA SER A 767 29.29 -16.41 -32.31
C SER A 767 28.31 -16.95 -33.35
N PRO A 768 28.21 -16.34 -34.55
CA PRO A 768 27.31 -16.82 -35.60
C PRO A 768 27.56 -18.29 -35.96
N ALA A 769 28.84 -18.68 -36.05
CA ALA A 769 29.23 -20.06 -36.35
C ALA A 769 28.84 -21.04 -35.23
N ALA A 770 29.06 -20.67 -33.97
CA ALA A 770 28.73 -21.52 -32.83
C ALA A 770 27.21 -21.67 -32.66
N LEU A 771 26.45 -20.58 -32.80
CA LEU A 771 24.99 -20.59 -32.72
C LEU A 771 24.36 -21.41 -33.87
N ARG A 772 24.87 -21.25 -35.10
CA ARG A 772 24.48 -22.08 -36.25
C ARG A 772 24.75 -23.57 -35.99
N SER A 773 25.94 -23.89 -35.51
CA SER A 773 26.31 -25.27 -35.17
C SER A 773 25.38 -25.87 -34.11
N ALA A 774 25.07 -25.12 -33.06
CA ALA A 774 24.16 -25.58 -32.00
C ALA A 774 22.74 -25.87 -32.52
N VAL A 775 22.17 -24.99 -33.35
CA VAL A 775 20.85 -25.24 -33.95
C VAL A 775 20.88 -26.44 -34.88
N ARG A 776 21.89 -26.56 -35.75
CA ARG A 776 22.03 -27.73 -36.64
C ARG A 776 22.11 -29.03 -35.84
N GLN A 777 22.91 -29.06 -34.77
CA GLN A 777 23.01 -30.24 -33.90
C GLN A 777 21.68 -30.62 -33.23
N MET A 778 20.78 -29.66 -32.95
CA MET A 778 19.46 -29.95 -32.38
C MET A 778 18.41 -30.34 -33.43
N LEU A 779 18.66 -30.03 -34.70
CA LEU A 779 17.80 -30.38 -35.82
C LEU A 779 18.26 -31.66 -36.55
N GLU A 780 19.52 -32.08 -36.38
CA GLU A 780 20.08 -33.25 -37.03
C GLU A 780 19.41 -34.54 -36.54
N PRO A 781 18.79 -35.34 -37.42
CA PRO A 781 18.19 -36.61 -37.01
C PRO A 781 19.24 -37.60 -36.51
N GLY A 782 18.99 -38.28 -35.39
CA GLY A 782 19.82 -39.39 -34.94
C GLY A 782 19.58 -40.67 -35.75
N GLU A 783 20.30 -41.75 -35.43
CA GLU A 783 20.20 -43.05 -36.12
C GLU A 783 18.76 -43.62 -36.14
N ASN A 784 17.97 -43.33 -35.11
CA ASN A 784 16.57 -43.77 -34.99
C ASN A 784 15.57 -42.77 -35.58
N GLY A 785 16.02 -41.75 -36.32
CA GLY A 785 15.20 -40.69 -36.90
C GLY A 785 14.83 -39.55 -35.94
N GLU A 786 15.14 -39.67 -34.65
CA GLU A 786 14.93 -38.61 -33.66
C GLU A 786 16.26 -38.03 -33.14
N ASN A 787 16.30 -36.72 -32.97
CA ASN A 787 17.45 -36.00 -32.41
C ASN A 787 17.65 -36.31 -30.91
N SER A 788 18.90 -36.48 -30.47
CA SER A 788 19.24 -36.83 -29.09
C SER A 788 18.81 -35.77 -28.06
N PHE A 789 18.90 -34.48 -28.40
CA PHE A 789 18.43 -33.39 -27.53
C PHE A 789 16.90 -33.43 -27.38
N ARG A 790 16.17 -33.74 -28.46
CA ARG A 790 14.71 -33.88 -28.42
C ARG A 790 14.28 -35.07 -27.55
N LEU A 791 14.99 -36.19 -27.63
CA LEU A 791 14.77 -37.36 -26.77
C LEU A 791 14.99 -37.01 -25.30
N ALA A 792 16.11 -36.35 -24.98
CA ALA A 792 16.40 -35.91 -23.61
C ALA A 792 15.34 -34.93 -23.08
N ALA A 793 14.91 -33.97 -23.90
CA ALA A 793 13.85 -33.02 -23.53
C ALA A 793 12.50 -33.71 -23.28
N ARG A 794 12.12 -34.70 -24.10
CA ARG A 794 10.90 -35.51 -23.89
C ARG A 794 10.96 -36.37 -22.64
N GLU A 795 12.13 -36.91 -22.31
CA GLU A 795 12.31 -37.65 -21.07
C GLU A 795 12.16 -36.73 -19.84
N LEU A 796 12.70 -35.52 -19.89
CA LEU A 796 12.45 -34.51 -18.86
C LEU A 796 10.97 -34.12 -18.79
N SER A 797 10.29 -33.91 -19.92
CA SER A 797 8.84 -33.67 -19.98
C SER A 797 8.05 -34.77 -19.26
N ARG A 798 8.40 -36.05 -19.52
CA ARG A 798 7.77 -37.21 -18.87
C ARG A 798 8.02 -37.21 -17.36
N GLN A 799 9.23 -36.91 -16.91
CA GLN A 799 9.54 -36.78 -15.48
C GLN A 799 8.77 -35.62 -14.84
N MET A 800 8.67 -34.49 -15.52
CA MET A 800 7.90 -33.32 -15.07
C MET A 800 6.41 -33.62 -14.95
N ALA A 801 5.84 -34.43 -15.85
CA ALA A 801 4.44 -34.84 -15.77
C ALA A 801 4.13 -35.74 -14.56
N GLN A 802 5.15 -36.33 -13.93
CA GLN A 802 5.01 -37.27 -12.80
C GLN A 802 5.10 -36.60 -11.42
N THR A 803 5.33 -35.29 -11.33
CA THR A 803 5.61 -34.57 -10.08
C THR A 803 4.35 -34.05 -9.36
N GLY A 804 3.15 -34.44 -9.81
CA GLY A 804 1.86 -33.99 -9.26
C GLY A 804 1.46 -32.55 -9.61
N GLY A 805 2.43 -31.68 -9.92
CA GLY A 805 2.23 -30.34 -10.47
C GLY A 805 1.34 -29.46 -9.59
N VAL A 806 0.45 -28.70 -10.23
CA VAL A 806 -0.40 -27.68 -9.57
C VAL A 806 -1.30 -28.27 -8.47
N ALA A 807 -1.82 -29.49 -8.67
CA ALA A 807 -2.71 -30.12 -7.69
C ALA A 807 -1.96 -30.49 -6.40
N GLU A 808 -0.81 -31.17 -6.51
CA GLU A 808 0.03 -31.53 -5.36
C GLU A 808 0.63 -30.27 -4.69
N ALA A 809 0.98 -29.26 -5.49
CA ALA A 809 1.41 -27.96 -4.97
C ALA A 809 0.33 -27.32 -4.08
N THR A 810 -0.92 -27.36 -4.52
CA THR A 810 -2.07 -26.81 -3.80
C THR A 810 -2.35 -27.58 -2.51
N ASP A 811 -2.30 -28.92 -2.57
CA ASP A 811 -2.44 -29.78 -1.39
C ASP A 811 -1.34 -29.49 -0.37
N TYR A 812 -0.08 -29.42 -0.81
CA TYR A 812 1.03 -29.08 0.06
C TYR A 812 0.82 -27.71 0.70
N ILE A 813 0.49 -26.67 -0.09
CA ILE A 813 0.25 -25.31 0.44
C ILE A 813 -0.83 -25.33 1.54
N LEU A 814 -1.95 -26.02 1.31
CA LEU A 814 -3.08 -26.08 2.23
C LEU A 814 -2.88 -26.95 3.47
N LEU A 815 -2.12 -28.04 3.38
CA LEU A 815 -2.06 -29.09 4.41
C LEU A 815 -0.67 -29.21 5.07
N GLY A 816 0.39 -28.80 4.38
CA GLY A 816 1.76 -29.10 4.82
C GLY A 816 2.13 -30.58 4.68
N ASP A 817 3.22 -30.98 5.33
CA ASP A 817 3.70 -32.37 5.35
C ASP A 817 2.92 -33.21 6.39
N GLU A 818 1.65 -33.51 6.14
CA GLU A 818 0.96 -34.62 6.85
C GLU A 818 1.33 -36.00 6.26
N THR A 819 2.06 -36.04 5.14
CA THR A 819 2.61 -37.25 4.53
C THR A 819 4.14 -37.22 4.55
N SER A 820 4.74 -38.09 5.35
CA SER A 820 6.20 -38.27 5.49
C SER A 820 6.95 -38.35 4.15
N SER A 821 7.90 -37.44 3.90
CA SER A 821 8.92 -37.55 2.85
C SER A 821 10.13 -36.64 3.16
N PRO A 822 11.32 -36.92 2.59
CA PRO A 822 12.55 -37.08 3.36
C PRO A 822 13.20 -35.77 3.81
N LYS A 823 13.75 -35.81 5.03
CA LYS A 823 14.73 -34.83 5.51
C LYS A 823 16.03 -35.00 4.72
N PHE A 824 16.63 -33.90 4.28
CA PHE A 824 17.98 -33.89 3.74
C PHE A 824 18.94 -34.48 4.79
N GLY A 825 19.64 -35.58 4.46
CA GLY A 825 20.62 -36.20 5.37
C GLY A 825 20.76 -37.72 5.38
N GLY A 826 20.15 -38.46 4.44
CA GLY A 826 20.47 -39.87 4.20
C GLY A 826 21.32 -40.00 2.94
N ALA A 827 22.53 -40.54 3.09
CA ALA A 827 23.52 -40.75 2.03
C ALA A 827 23.02 -41.58 0.83
#